data_AF-A0A851IYD9-F1
#
_entry.id   AF-A0A851IYD9-F1
#
_cell.length_a   1.000
_cell.length_b   1.000
_cell.length_c   1.000
_cell.angle_alpha   90.00
_cell.angle_beta   90.00
_cell.angle_gamma   90.00
#
_symmetry.space_group_name_H-M   'P 1'
#
loop_
_entity.id
_entity.type
_entity.pdbx_description
1 polymer ?
#
loop_
_entity_poly.entity_id
_entity_poly.type
_entity_poly.pdbx_seq_one_letter_code
_entity_poly.pdbx_strand_id
1 'polypeptide(L)'
;MDEKLINLQIGALLHDIGKIVRRAGKGGKNRHSKAGSDYLENRELLDKEKYREVYDMIKYHHNEEINEKLKQNDKLDDSSLAYLVYEADNIASGVDRVKYEDEINEKGEKVKITEIEGLPLNSIFNKLNFQKNKIEKNFGSLRNDRRNFNIPKETKEKNKIENTEYLNVLEQLRDDLEEMKKKNILTPEKLNSVLEESCIYFPSSSYVDYPDVPYYDHVKLTAAVAVCMYLYDMEKENNRDYKNKYFKKSQKKEREKTKFLFVSGEFTGIQNFIYTITSKMAMKSLRGRSFYLELFIEHIIDEILEALNLSRVNLIYSAGSQFYMLLPNVPKTIEILENYKKIVNDFLLKELGTSVYYEISHTETSAEELGNKLSENIKKENQIKEIFKRNSIETSRKKLNRYSEKQLEEIFDEDSDLNKIYNDTKECVICKKSEKEEILIKNSQNESNGNIEICDSCKNYIKLGRDISKSFHQKRTFFMEKNCEEKSSKLKFPKYPKGSVEIVFRNFETVEEVEKESDKFYRFYSINDDYFGKGNSRNIKIGNYNIKSTNEEKENSLVEFTELVKKSKGIERLAVLRADIDNLGTLFQTGFEDRGFVNIDGEKEPYKFVRFSKTVVLSRYLSDFFKRVINLILERKNLTDEKNELFKEYCNIITERTKEKTDGRNIVLVYSGGDDVFAIGTWNDIIEFSVDLRTAFKEFSSDRVTLSVGIGFFDENYPIFQMAQKTGELEKLAKLYNENEIGKTAKDAIALFGHVYKWDDFIGKVLNEKYSYLKSRISLKENEETEKVFVGKSKWYSLMNLIRSQFEEKENEKHRIDIARFAYIIARIKYDKQNERQQKNYLDLKKQLFEWIKNEEDAKQLLTAINILIYEYRESK
;
A
#
# COMPACT_ATOMS: atom_id res chain seq x y z
N MET A 1 -9.40 -5.34 30.13
CA MET A 1 -8.36 -6.10 29.43
C MET A 1 -7.56 -6.87 30.48
N ASP A 2 -7.29 -8.16 30.24
CA ASP A 2 -6.47 -8.98 31.14
C ASP A 2 -5.04 -8.40 31.21
N GLU A 3 -4.56 -8.06 32.41
CA GLU A 3 -3.23 -7.47 32.62
C GLU A 3 -2.12 -8.37 32.09
N LYS A 4 -2.27 -9.70 32.20
CA LYS A 4 -1.31 -10.66 31.65
C LYS A 4 -1.27 -10.64 30.13
N LEU A 5 -2.42 -10.45 29.48
CA LEU A 5 -2.50 -10.35 28.02
C LEU A 5 -1.84 -9.06 27.50
N ILE A 6 -1.97 -7.95 28.24
CA ILE A 6 -1.26 -6.70 27.94
C ILE A 6 0.26 -6.91 28.10
N ASN A 7 0.68 -7.48 29.23
CA ASN A 7 2.09 -7.75 29.49
C ASN A 7 2.69 -8.71 28.45
N LEU A 8 1.95 -9.73 28.02
CA LEU A 8 2.39 -10.66 26.97
C LEU A 8 2.67 -9.92 25.65
N GLN A 9 1.77 -9.04 25.22
CA GLN A 9 1.96 -8.26 23.99
C GLN A 9 3.17 -7.32 24.10
N ILE A 10 3.29 -6.58 25.21
CA ILE A 10 4.42 -5.67 25.44
C ILE A 10 5.74 -6.46 25.52
N GLY A 11 5.76 -7.57 26.26
CA GLY A 11 6.91 -8.45 26.40
C GLY A 11 7.36 -9.06 25.08
N ALA A 12 6.42 -9.53 24.27
CA ALA A 12 6.73 -10.06 22.94
C ALA A 12 7.21 -8.97 21.97
N LEU A 13 6.69 -7.74 22.05
CA LEU A 13 7.20 -6.62 21.25
C LEU A 13 8.62 -6.18 21.65
N LEU A 14 8.99 -6.34 22.92
CA LEU A 14 10.29 -5.91 23.47
C LEU A 14 11.32 -7.04 23.62
N HIS A 15 10.93 -8.32 23.44
CA HIS A 15 11.77 -9.47 23.79
C HIS A 15 13.20 -9.39 23.22
N ASP A 16 13.29 -8.85 22.01
CA ASP A 16 14.51 -8.78 21.21
C ASP A 16 15.22 -7.42 21.25
N ILE A 17 14.76 -6.45 22.06
CA ILE A 17 15.32 -5.08 22.11
C ILE A 17 16.84 -5.05 22.37
N GLY A 18 17.36 -6.08 23.03
CA GLY A 18 18.78 -6.25 23.25
C GLY A 18 19.62 -6.32 21.97
N LYS A 19 19.03 -6.73 20.83
CA LYS A 19 19.72 -6.70 19.53
C LYS A 19 20.05 -5.25 19.12
N ILE A 20 19.14 -4.32 19.38
CA ILE A 20 19.34 -2.88 19.17
C ILE A 20 20.43 -2.36 20.12
N VAL A 21 20.32 -2.69 21.41
CA VAL A 21 21.28 -2.28 22.44
C VAL A 21 22.71 -2.77 22.13
N ARG A 22 22.86 -4.03 21.71
CA ARG A 22 24.17 -4.61 21.35
C ARG A 22 24.78 -3.92 20.14
N ARG A 23 24.03 -3.79 19.04
CA ARG A 23 24.54 -3.18 17.80
C ARG A 23 24.85 -1.69 17.95
N ALA A 24 24.19 -1.01 18.89
CA ALA A 24 24.52 0.36 19.30
C ALA A 24 25.73 0.46 20.26
N GLY A 25 26.42 -0.65 20.56
CA GLY A 25 27.58 -0.67 21.45
C GLY A 25 27.26 -0.45 22.93
N LYS A 26 25.99 -0.56 23.36
CA LYS A 26 25.56 -0.34 24.75
C LYS A 26 25.29 -1.63 25.53
N GLY A 27 25.43 -2.79 24.89
CA GLY A 27 25.15 -4.11 25.50
C GLY A 27 26.32 -4.77 26.24
N GLY A 28 27.53 -4.22 26.13
CA GLY A 28 28.74 -4.85 26.69
C GLY A 28 29.01 -6.24 26.09
N LYS A 29 29.55 -7.16 26.91
CA LYS A 29 29.77 -8.58 26.53
C LYS A 29 28.56 -9.47 26.80
N ASN A 30 27.42 -8.89 27.18
CA ASN A 30 26.21 -9.66 27.52
C ASN A 30 25.52 -10.18 26.25
N ARG A 31 24.85 -11.33 26.36
CA ARG A 31 23.86 -11.77 25.35
C ARG A 31 22.75 -10.73 25.22
N HIS A 32 22.07 -10.68 24.07
CA HIS A 32 21.07 -9.63 23.81
C HIS A 32 19.91 -9.69 24.81
N SER A 33 19.42 -10.88 25.17
CA SER A 33 18.43 -11.10 26.23
C SER A 33 18.73 -10.28 27.50
N LYS A 34 19.93 -10.46 28.06
CA LYS A 34 20.41 -9.74 29.24
C LYS A 34 20.68 -8.27 28.95
N ALA A 35 21.34 -7.95 27.83
CA ALA A 35 21.66 -6.57 27.45
C ALA A 35 20.41 -5.67 27.33
N GLY A 36 19.34 -6.18 26.70
CA GLY A 36 18.09 -5.46 26.54
C GLY A 36 17.41 -5.22 27.88
N SER A 37 17.31 -6.27 28.70
CA SER A 37 16.70 -6.14 30.03
C SER A 37 17.48 -5.20 30.94
N ASP A 38 18.80 -5.34 31.03
CA ASP A 38 19.64 -4.50 31.87
C ASP A 38 19.56 -3.03 31.41
N TYR A 39 19.48 -2.78 30.10
CA TYR A 39 19.34 -1.43 29.56
C TYR A 39 18.03 -0.76 29.99
N LEU A 40 16.90 -1.47 29.84
CA LEU A 40 15.58 -0.97 30.27
C LEU A 40 15.52 -0.76 31.79
N GLU A 41 16.10 -1.66 32.57
CA GLU A 41 16.11 -1.61 34.04
C GLU A 41 17.00 -0.47 34.57
N ASN A 42 18.25 -0.37 34.10
CA ASN A 42 19.20 0.65 34.56
C ASN A 42 18.83 2.09 34.18
N ARG A 43 17.96 2.25 33.17
CA ARG A 43 17.42 3.54 32.73
C ARG A 43 16.02 3.80 33.25
N GLU A 44 15.46 2.86 34.02
CA GLU A 44 14.10 2.93 34.56
C GLU A 44 13.05 3.21 33.47
N LEU A 45 13.19 2.63 32.27
CA LEU A 45 12.29 2.90 31.15
C LEU A 45 10.92 2.21 31.31
N LEU A 46 10.87 1.15 32.11
CA LEU A 46 9.65 0.47 32.53
C LEU A 46 9.60 0.41 34.05
N ASP A 47 8.40 0.50 34.62
CA ASP A 47 8.20 0.25 36.04
C ASP A 47 8.48 -1.23 36.38
N LYS A 48 9.43 -1.46 37.28
CA LYS A 48 9.94 -2.80 37.58
C LYS A 48 8.92 -3.70 38.28
N GLU A 49 8.05 -3.14 39.12
CA GLU A 49 7.05 -3.92 39.85
C GLU A 49 5.89 -4.27 38.92
N LYS A 50 5.41 -3.30 38.15
CA LYS A 50 4.30 -3.46 37.20
C LYS A 50 4.66 -4.37 36.03
N TYR A 51 5.88 -4.26 35.49
CA TYR A 51 6.30 -4.96 34.28
C TYR A 51 7.28 -6.12 34.54
N ARG A 52 7.23 -6.73 35.73
CA ARG A 52 8.10 -7.87 36.07
C ARG A 52 8.01 -9.02 35.06
N GLU A 53 6.81 -9.40 34.64
CA GLU A 53 6.61 -10.46 33.62
C GLU A 53 7.24 -10.08 32.27
N VAL A 54 7.20 -8.79 31.89
CA VAL A 54 7.84 -8.27 30.66
C VAL A 54 9.35 -8.45 30.75
N TYR A 55 9.97 -8.10 31.88
CA TYR A 55 11.39 -8.32 32.09
C TYR A 55 11.76 -9.82 32.04
N ASP A 56 10.93 -10.70 32.60
CA ASP A 56 11.15 -12.15 32.51
C ASP A 56 11.07 -12.65 31.06
N MET A 57 10.11 -12.16 30.27
CA MET A 57 10.00 -12.48 28.84
C MET A 57 11.25 -12.02 28.07
N ILE A 58 11.77 -10.83 28.34
CA ILE A 58 13.01 -10.32 27.70
C ILE A 58 14.22 -11.15 28.12
N LYS A 59 14.37 -11.50 29.41
CA LYS A 59 15.52 -12.25 29.92
C LYS A 59 15.53 -13.71 29.46
N TYR A 60 14.36 -14.34 29.33
CA TYR A 60 14.23 -15.80 29.20
C TYR A 60 13.48 -16.27 27.94
N HIS A 61 13.49 -15.50 26.84
CA HIS A 61 12.89 -15.92 25.56
C HIS A 61 13.79 -16.89 24.75
N HIS A 62 14.85 -17.42 25.34
CA HIS A 62 15.85 -18.23 24.66
C HIS A 62 16.23 -19.48 25.46
N ASN A 63 16.52 -20.57 24.73
CA ASN A 63 16.75 -21.89 25.32
C ASN A 63 17.97 -21.91 26.27
N GLU A 64 19.05 -21.20 25.93
CA GLU A 64 20.26 -21.14 26.76
C GLU A 64 19.97 -20.49 28.12
N GLU A 65 19.30 -19.35 28.12
CA GLU A 65 18.95 -18.57 29.31
C GLU A 65 17.91 -19.30 30.18
N ILE A 66 16.90 -19.92 29.57
CA ILE A 66 15.95 -20.77 30.29
C ILE A 66 16.69 -21.92 30.98
N ASN A 67 17.60 -22.60 30.28
CA ASN A 67 18.36 -23.72 30.84
C ASN A 67 19.36 -23.29 31.91
N GLU A 68 20.02 -22.15 31.76
CA GLU A 68 20.92 -21.58 32.76
C GLU A 68 20.17 -21.28 34.06
N LYS A 69 18.96 -20.68 33.97
CA LYS A 69 18.09 -20.46 35.12
C LYS A 69 17.66 -21.77 35.79
N LEU A 70 17.25 -22.77 35.00
CA LEU A 70 16.91 -24.10 35.51
C LEU A 70 18.07 -24.78 36.26
N LYS A 71 19.33 -24.54 35.86
CA LYS A 71 20.53 -25.08 36.51
C LYS A 71 20.87 -24.37 37.83
N GLN A 72 20.43 -23.13 38.04
CA GLN A 72 20.71 -22.33 39.23
C GLN A 72 19.75 -22.64 40.42
N ASN A 73 18.93 -23.69 40.33
CA ASN A 73 17.84 -24.03 41.28
C ASN A 73 16.75 -22.94 41.44
N ASP A 74 16.84 -21.83 40.71
CA ASP A 74 15.81 -20.80 40.61
C ASP A 74 14.90 -21.13 39.41
N LYS A 75 13.79 -21.84 39.65
CA LYS A 75 12.92 -22.30 38.56
C LYS A 75 12.03 -21.16 38.09
N LEU A 76 12.10 -20.83 36.80
CA LEU A 76 11.04 -20.10 36.13
C LEU A 76 9.73 -20.87 36.33
N ASP A 77 8.66 -20.16 36.70
CA ASP A 77 7.35 -20.76 36.90
C ASP A 77 6.91 -21.50 35.64
N ASP A 78 6.33 -22.70 35.79
CA ASP A 78 5.94 -23.53 34.65
C ASP A 78 4.84 -22.86 33.79
N SER A 79 4.15 -21.85 34.36
CA SER A 79 3.18 -20.96 33.69
C SER A 79 3.73 -19.60 33.25
N SER A 80 5.06 -19.44 33.25
CA SER A 80 5.68 -18.21 32.77
C SER A 80 5.39 -17.95 31.29
N LEU A 81 5.05 -16.70 30.98
CA LEU A 81 4.81 -16.22 29.62
C LEU A 81 6.06 -16.27 28.73
N ALA A 82 7.26 -16.35 29.30
CA ALA A 82 8.50 -16.46 28.52
C ALA A 82 8.52 -17.73 27.64
N TYR A 83 7.86 -18.82 28.06
CA TYR A 83 7.74 -20.04 27.25
C TYR A 83 6.87 -19.83 26.00
N LEU A 84 5.83 -18.99 26.08
CA LEU A 84 5.02 -18.60 24.93
C LEU A 84 5.80 -17.73 23.97
N VAL A 85 6.52 -16.72 24.48
CA VAL A 85 7.35 -15.83 23.65
C VAL A 85 8.48 -16.61 22.98
N TYR A 86 9.14 -17.53 23.69
CA TYR A 86 10.16 -18.41 23.13
C TYR A 86 9.65 -19.19 21.91
N GLU A 87 8.47 -19.81 22.00
CA GLU A 87 7.92 -20.59 20.90
C GLU A 87 7.38 -19.71 19.78
N ALA A 88 6.76 -18.59 20.11
CA ALA A 88 6.27 -17.62 19.13
C ALA A 88 7.42 -17.02 18.29
N ASP A 89 8.59 -16.77 18.90
CA ASP A 89 9.81 -16.33 18.21
C ASP A 89 10.27 -17.38 17.18
N ASN A 90 10.28 -18.66 17.54
CA ASN A 90 10.64 -19.75 16.62
C ASN A 90 9.66 -19.83 15.43
N ILE A 91 8.34 -19.70 15.69
CA ILE A 91 7.30 -19.70 14.66
C ILE A 91 7.45 -18.49 13.72
N ALA A 92 7.62 -17.28 14.27
CA ALA A 92 7.78 -16.05 13.49
C ALA A 92 9.04 -16.05 12.61
N SER A 93 10.11 -16.66 13.12
CA SER A 93 11.37 -16.84 12.39
C SER A 93 11.28 -17.91 11.29
N GLY A 94 10.33 -18.85 11.39
CA GLY A 94 10.18 -19.99 10.48
C GLY A 94 11.30 -21.02 10.61
N VAL A 95 11.97 -21.07 11.76
CA VAL A 95 13.12 -21.95 12.00
C VAL A 95 13.05 -22.48 13.44
N ASP A 96 13.09 -23.80 13.61
CA ASP A 96 13.18 -24.47 14.94
C ASP A 96 14.61 -24.41 15.55
N ARG A 97 15.40 -23.44 15.09
CA ARG A 97 16.87 -23.29 15.19
C ARG A 97 17.68 -24.39 14.48
N VAL A 98 18.29 -23.97 13.37
CA VAL A 98 19.52 -24.54 12.81
C VAL A 98 20.60 -24.43 13.90
N LYS A 99 21.34 -25.52 14.16
CA LYS A 99 22.65 -25.40 14.80
C LYS A 99 23.46 -24.51 13.87
N TYR A 100 23.76 -23.28 14.30
CA TYR A 100 24.58 -22.30 13.56
C TYR A 100 25.64 -23.06 12.76
N GLU A 101 25.49 -23.08 11.44
CA GLU A 101 26.35 -23.85 10.56
C GLU A 101 27.74 -23.19 10.62
N ASP A 102 28.74 -23.92 11.11
CA ASP A 102 30.14 -23.50 11.07
C ASP A 102 30.54 -23.37 9.59
N GLU A 103 31.05 -22.22 9.14
CA GLU A 103 31.69 -22.14 7.83
C GLU A 103 32.96 -23.00 7.86
N ILE A 104 33.16 -23.79 6.82
CA ILE A 104 34.41 -24.53 6.59
C ILE A 104 35.32 -23.57 5.81
N ASN A 105 36.43 -23.14 6.42
CA ASN A 105 37.39 -22.30 5.73
C ASN A 105 38.08 -23.06 4.57
N GLU A 106 38.84 -22.37 3.71
CA GLU A 106 39.60 -22.98 2.60
C GLU A 106 40.59 -24.08 3.04
N LYS A 107 40.84 -24.22 4.35
CA LYS A 107 41.69 -25.25 4.96
C LYS A 107 40.93 -26.42 5.57
N GLY A 108 39.60 -26.46 5.45
CA GLY A 108 38.78 -27.56 5.98
C GLY A 108 38.46 -27.47 7.48
N GLU A 109 38.76 -26.35 8.14
CA GLU A 109 38.49 -26.16 9.57
C GLU A 109 37.11 -25.53 9.80
N LYS A 110 36.36 -26.07 10.76
CA LYS A 110 35.09 -25.49 11.23
C LYS A 110 35.37 -24.20 11.98
N VAL A 111 35.02 -23.06 11.39
CA VAL A 111 35.09 -21.76 12.05
C VAL A 111 33.70 -21.43 12.59
N LYS A 112 33.56 -21.30 13.91
CA LYS A 112 32.37 -20.67 14.52
C LYS A 112 32.18 -19.30 13.88
N ILE A 113 31.02 -19.03 13.29
CA ILE A 113 30.68 -17.70 12.78
C ILE A 113 30.89 -16.71 13.93
N THR A 114 31.98 -15.95 13.84
CA THR A 114 32.24 -14.81 14.71
C THR A 114 31.37 -13.68 14.18
N GLU A 115 30.24 -13.46 14.87
CA GLU A 115 29.50 -12.20 14.97
C GLU A 115 29.80 -11.17 13.87
N ILE A 116 29.27 -11.36 12.65
CA ILE A 116 29.22 -10.27 11.67
C ILE A 116 28.05 -9.35 12.06
N GLU A 117 28.19 -8.69 13.22
CA GLU A 117 27.32 -7.58 13.59
C GLU A 117 27.50 -6.43 12.59
N GLY A 118 26.39 -5.77 12.26
CA GLY A 118 26.38 -4.59 11.41
C GLY A 118 25.92 -4.80 9.96
N LEU A 119 25.50 -6.00 9.56
CA LEU A 119 24.96 -6.20 8.20
C LEU A 119 23.69 -5.36 7.95
N PRO A 120 23.55 -4.75 6.76
CA PRO A 120 22.34 -4.02 6.40
C PRO A 120 21.15 -4.95 6.16
N LEU A 121 19.96 -4.38 6.26
CA LEU A 121 18.73 -5.05 5.85
C LEU A 121 18.71 -5.20 4.32
N ASN A 122 18.55 -6.42 3.84
CA ASN A 122 18.38 -6.69 2.41
C ASN A 122 16.94 -6.39 1.98
N SER A 123 16.78 -6.00 0.71
CA SER A 123 15.47 -5.90 0.10
C SER A 123 14.77 -7.26 0.06
N ILE A 124 13.53 -7.30 0.55
CA ILE A 124 12.69 -8.50 0.51
C ILE A 124 12.49 -9.02 -0.92
N PHE A 125 12.58 -8.12 -1.91
CA PHE A 125 12.42 -8.47 -3.31
C PHE A 125 13.58 -9.33 -3.83
N ASN A 126 14.77 -9.29 -3.23
CA ASN A 126 15.97 -9.96 -3.77
C ASN A 126 15.82 -11.48 -3.95
N LYS A 127 15.04 -12.12 -3.08
CA LYS A 127 14.79 -13.57 -3.12
C LYS A 127 13.49 -13.97 -3.81
N LEU A 128 12.87 -13.06 -4.55
CA LEU A 128 11.71 -13.39 -5.37
C LEU A 128 12.12 -14.10 -6.67
N ASN A 129 11.40 -15.17 -7.02
CA ASN A 129 11.67 -16.02 -8.17
C ASN A 129 11.23 -15.45 -9.53
N PHE A 130 10.83 -14.17 -9.57
CA PHE A 130 10.52 -13.48 -10.82
C PHE A 130 11.82 -12.92 -11.41
N GLN A 131 12.58 -13.80 -12.07
CA GLN A 131 13.90 -13.50 -12.64
C GLN A 131 13.81 -12.54 -13.84
N LYS A 132 13.62 -11.24 -13.58
CA LYS A 132 13.99 -10.19 -14.54
C LYS A 132 15.44 -9.74 -14.38
N ASN A 133 15.98 -9.79 -13.15
CA ASN A 133 17.33 -9.33 -12.84
C ASN A 133 17.96 -10.10 -11.66
N LYS A 134 19.29 -10.25 -11.67
CA LYS A 134 20.11 -10.86 -10.60
C LYS A 134 20.66 -9.84 -9.59
N ILE A 135 20.46 -8.54 -9.81
CA ILE A 135 20.92 -7.50 -8.89
C ILE A 135 20.28 -7.67 -7.51
N GLU A 136 21.11 -7.75 -6.48
CA GLU A 136 20.69 -7.66 -5.08
C GLU A 136 20.80 -6.22 -4.59
N LYS A 137 19.83 -5.79 -3.78
CA LYS A 137 19.79 -4.46 -3.19
C LYS A 137 19.62 -4.47 -1.67
N ASN A 138 20.21 -3.53 -0.95
CA ASN A 138 20.07 -3.41 0.51
C ASN A 138 19.77 -1.96 0.94
N PHE A 139 19.26 -1.80 2.16
CA PHE A 139 19.00 -0.50 2.76
C PHE A 139 20.27 0.00 3.45
N GLY A 140 20.81 1.11 2.96
CA GLY A 140 22.06 1.70 3.47
C GLY A 140 21.89 2.59 4.71
N SER A 141 20.65 2.86 5.13
CA SER A 141 20.35 3.61 6.35
C SER A 141 19.28 2.92 7.17
N LEU A 142 19.40 3.00 8.49
CA LEU A 142 18.36 2.55 9.43
C LEU A 142 17.25 3.59 9.65
N ARG A 143 17.45 4.83 9.21
CA ARG A 143 16.52 5.92 9.50
C ARG A 143 15.25 5.77 8.68
N ASN A 144 14.11 5.92 9.36
CA ASN A 144 12.82 6.11 8.73
C ASN A 144 12.49 7.61 8.76
N ASP A 145 12.48 8.25 7.60
CA ASP A 145 12.00 9.61 7.45
C ASP A 145 10.71 9.57 6.62
N ARG A 146 9.60 10.00 7.21
CA ARG A 146 8.29 10.07 6.53
C ARG A 146 8.31 10.95 5.29
N ARG A 147 9.16 11.99 5.29
CA ARG A 147 9.30 12.95 4.20
C ARG A 147 10.21 12.43 3.10
N ASN A 148 10.93 11.34 3.34
CA ASN A 148 11.79 10.71 2.36
C ASN A 148 11.36 9.26 2.12
N PHE A 149 11.99 8.62 1.15
CA PHE A 149 11.84 7.20 0.93
C PHE A 149 13.23 6.57 0.99
N ASN A 150 13.40 5.59 1.87
CA ASN A 150 14.64 4.82 1.94
C ASN A 150 14.56 3.72 0.88
N ILE A 151 15.14 3.95 -0.29
CA ILE A 151 15.17 2.97 -1.37
C ILE A 151 16.37 2.03 -1.20
N PRO A 152 16.17 0.72 -1.41
CA PRO A 152 17.28 -0.21 -1.40
C PRO A 152 18.20 0.05 -2.60
N LYS A 153 19.51 0.09 -2.37
CA LYS A 153 20.53 0.34 -3.40
C LYS A 153 21.24 -0.94 -3.78
N GLU A 154 21.79 -0.99 -5.00
CA GLU A 154 22.63 -2.11 -5.44
C GLU A 154 23.73 -2.40 -4.41
N THR A 155 23.85 -3.67 -4.03
CA THR A 155 24.84 -4.13 -3.07
C THR A 155 26.23 -4.06 -3.69
N LYS A 156 26.91 -2.92 -3.52
CA LYS A 156 28.24 -2.69 -4.10
C LYS A 156 29.40 -3.28 -3.28
N GLU A 157 29.19 -3.55 -1.99
CA GLU A 157 30.08 -4.28 -1.07
C GLU A 157 29.31 -4.57 0.25
N LYS A 158 29.75 -5.54 1.08
CA LYS A 158 29.17 -5.82 2.42
C LYS A 158 29.53 -4.70 3.42
N ASN A 159 29.22 -3.45 3.10
CA ASN A 159 29.48 -2.33 4.00
C ASN A 159 28.63 -2.49 5.25
N LYS A 160 29.31 -2.57 6.40
CA LYS A 160 28.63 -2.59 7.69
C LYS A 160 27.98 -1.24 7.92
N ILE A 161 26.78 -1.25 8.47
CA ILE A 161 26.11 -0.06 8.99
C ILE A 161 26.96 0.50 10.14
N GLU A 162 27.17 1.82 10.13
CA GLU A 162 27.92 2.50 11.17
C GLU A 162 27.24 2.38 12.53
N ASN A 163 28.04 2.26 13.59
CA ASN A 163 27.52 2.16 14.96
C ASN A 163 26.66 3.38 15.37
N THR A 164 26.99 4.56 14.83
CA THR A 164 26.26 5.82 15.02
C THR A 164 24.80 5.72 14.56
N GLU A 165 24.50 5.00 13.48
CA GLU A 165 23.12 4.80 13.04
C GLU A 165 22.32 3.93 14.02
N TYR A 166 22.93 2.85 14.52
CA TYR A 166 22.31 2.00 15.55
C TYR A 166 22.05 2.78 16.84
N LEU A 167 22.99 3.65 17.24
CA LEU A 167 22.84 4.49 18.42
C LEU A 167 21.66 5.47 18.27
N ASN A 168 21.48 6.10 17.11
CA ASN A 168 20.35 7.00 16.85
C ASN A 168 19.00 6.28 17.05
N VAL A 169 18.86 5.05 16.54
CA VAL A 169 17.63 4.25 16.71
C VAL A 169 17.39 3.95 18.19
N LEU A 170 18.45 3.58 18.93
CA LEU A 170 18.33 3.30 20.37
C LEU A 170 17.95 4.53 21.18
N GLU A 171 18.53 5.69 20.87
CA GLU A 171 18.25 6.95 21.57
C GLU A 171 16.81 7.43 21.31
N GLN A 172 16.32 7.32 20.07
CA GLN A 172 14.93 7.63 19.75
C GLN A 172 13.97 6.73 20.54
N LEU A 173 14.20 5.41 20.54
CA LEU A 173 13.37 4.47 21.31
C LEU A 173 13.41 4.74 22.83
N ARG A 174 14.57 5.14 23.36
CA ARG A 174 14.68 5.55 24.77
C ARG A 174 13.75 6.73 25.04
N ASP A 175 13.83 7.77 24.23
CA ASP A 175 13.07 9.01 24.42
C ASP A 175 11.56 8.75 24.32
N ASP A 176 11.13 7.93 23.35
CA ASP A 176 9.74 7.54 23.18
C ASP A 176 9.22 6.72 24.38
N LEU A 177 10.01 5.75 24.88
CA LEU A 177 9.64 4.96 26.06
C LEU A 177 9.58 5.82 27.34
N GLU A 178 10.53 6.76 27.51
CA GLU A 178 10.49 7.72 28.61
C GLU A 178 9.23 8.59 28.57
N GLU A 179 8.86 9.10 27.40
CA GLU A 179 7.65 9.90 27.23
C GLU A 179 6.40 9.08 27.55
N MET A 180 6.31 7.85 27.05
CA MET A 180 5.20 6.94 27.33
C MET A 180 5.06 6.64 28.83
N LYS A 181 6.19 6.41 29.52
CA LYS A 181 6.22 6.21 30.97
C LYS A 181 5.74 7.46 31.70
N LYS A 182 6.30 8.64 31.37
CA LYS A 182 5.94 9.93 32.00
C LYS A 182 4.45 10.25 31.85
N LYS A 183 3.85 9.94 30.70
CA LYS A 183 2.42 10.18 30.42
C LYS A 183 1.49 9.04 30.86
N ASN A 184 2.03 7.91 31.31
CA ASN A 184 1.31 6.67 31.63
C ASN A 184 0.41 6.18 30.47
N ILE A 185 0.98 6.10 29.27
CA ILE A 185 0.27 5.72 28.03
C ILE A 185 0.85 4.48 27.34
N LEU A 186 1.71 3.71 28.03
CA LEU A 186 2.28 2.49 27.48
C LEU A 186 1.19 1.42 27.30
N THR A 187 0.82 1.19 26.04
CA THR A 187 -0.11 0.14 25.60
C THR A 187 0.52 -0.64 24.45
N PRO A 188 0.05 -1.87 24.16
CA PRO A 188 0.50 -2.63 23.00
C PRO A 188 0.38 -1.84 21.69
N GLU A 189 -0.71 -1.09 21.52
CA GLU A 189 -0.99 -0.29 20.32
C GLU A 189 0.03 0.84 20.13
N LYS A 190 0.35 1.57 21.21
CA LYS A 190 1.30 2.69 21.18
C LYS A 190 2.73 2.22 20.99
N LEU A 191 3.11 1.16 21.68
CA LEU A 191 4.42 0.54 21.51
C LEU A 191 4.61 -0.03 20.09
N ASN A 192 3.58 -0.70 19.55
CA ASN A 192 3.60 -1.18 18.17
C ASN A 192 3.85 -0.04 17.18
N SER A 193 3.19 1.10 17.37
CA SER A 193 3.37 2.29 16.51
C SER A 193 4.78 2.88 16.58
N VAL A 194 5.37 2.99 17.78
CA VAL A 194 6.76 3.47 17.95
C VAL A 194 7.78 2.53 17.33
N LEU A 195 7.59 1.22 17.47
CA LEU A 195 8.47 0.23 16.84
C LEU A 195 8.33 0.25 15.31
N GLU A 196 7.13 0.51 14.78
CA GLU A 196 6.95 0.72 13.33
C GLU A 196 7.70 1.95 12.83
N GLU A 197 7.67 3.06 13.58
CA GLU A 197 8.40 4.26 13.18
C GLU A 197 9.91 4.03 13.23
N SER A 198 10.41 3.41 14.29
CA SER A 198 11.86 3.36 14.58
C SER A 198 12.58 2.14 13.99
N CYS A 199 11.90 1.03 13.69
CA CYS A 199 12.56 -0.26 13.47
C CYS A 199 12.23 -0.96 12.14
N ILE A 200 11.59 -0.29 11.18
CA ILE A 200 11.22 -0.90 9.89
C ILE A 200 12.39 -1.16 8.92
N TYR A 201 13.55 -0.54 9.15
CA TYR A 201 14.78 -0.78 8.39
C TYR A 201 15.87 -1.48 9.22
N PHE A 202 15.62 -1.73 10.50
CA PHE A 202 16.54 -2.44 11.38
C PHE A 202 16.44 -3.95 11.13
N PRO A 203 17.51 -4.69 10.81
CA PRO A 203 17.40 -6.13 10.52
C PRO A 203 17.15 -6.97 11.78
N SER A 204 16.17 -7.88 11.76
CA SER A 204 15.77 -8.69 12.94
C SER A 204 16.87 -9.66 13.39
N SER A 205 17.69 -10.16 12.48
CA SER A 205 18.82 -11.03 12.77
C SER A 205 19.96 -10.73 11.80
N SER A 206 21.19 -10.72 12.32
CA SER A 206 22.41 -10.68 11.50
C SER A 206 23.00 -12.09 11.29
N TYR A 207 22.33 -13.11 11.84
CA TYR A 207 22.80 -14.50 11.91
C TYR A 207 22.01 -15.44 10.99
N VAL A 208 20.99 -14.94 10.30
CA VAL A 208 20.27 -15.70 9.28
C VAL A 208 21.03 -15.57 7.96
N ASP A 209 21.07 -16.65 7.18
CA ASP A 209 21.69 -16.74 5.83
C ASP A 209 21.40 -15.53 4.93
N TYR A 210 20.28 -14.81 5.18
CA TYR A 210 19.91 -13.58 4.49
C TYR A 210 19.05 -12.64 5.37
N PRO A 211 19.55 -11.48 5.82
CA PRO A 211 18.82 -10.55 6.67
C PRO A 211 17.81 -9.69 5.88
N ASP A 212 16.65 -10.24 5.51
CA ASP A 212 15.58 -9.54 4.75
C ASP A 212 14.28 -9.33 5.53
N VAL A 213 14.26 -9.69 6.82
CA VAL A 213 13.13 -9.45 7.73
C VAL A 213 13.50 -8.32 8.70
N PRO A 214 12.75 -7.21 8.71
CA PRO A 214 12.93 -6.14 9.69
C PRO A 214 12.56 -6.57 11.10
N TYR A 215 13.17 -5.89 12.07
CA TYR A 215 12.94 -6.09 13.50
C TYR A 215 11.47 -5.90 13.86
N TYR A 216 10.86 -4.80 13.39
CA TYR A 216 9.46 -4.50 13.66
C TYR A 216 8.53 -5.65 13.25
N ASP A 217 8.63 -6.12 12.01
CA ASP A 217 7.76 -7.19 11.50
C ASP A 217 7.96 -8.50 12.26
N HIS A 218 9.20 -8.79 12.64
CA HIS A 218 9.51 -9.96 13.44
C HIS A 218 8.84 -9.90 14.82
N VAL A 219 9.08 -8.83 15.61
CA VAL A 219 8.52 -8.73 16.97
C VAL A 219 7.00 -8.59 16.96
N LYS A 220 6.43 -7.91 15.95
CA LYS A 220 4.98 -7.83 15.75
C LYS A 220 4.38 -9.21 15.50
N LEU A 221 4.97 -10.00 14.61
CA LEU A 221 4.48 -11.35 14.32
C LEU A 221 4.64 -12.27 15.54
N THR A 222 5.77 -12.19 16.25
CA THR A 222 5.99 -12.92 17.51
C THR A 222 4.90 -12.59 18.53
N ALA A 223 4.55 -11.32 18.70
CA ALA A 223 3.48 -10.91 19.61
C ALA A 223 2.10 -11.41 19.16
N ALA A 224 1.78 -11.37 17.86
CA ALA A 224 0.53 -11.90 17.33
C ALA A 224 0.38 -13.42 17.60
N VAL A 225 1.44 -14.18 17.32
CA VAL A 225 1.48 -15.64 17.55
C VAL A 225 1.37 -15.97 19.04
N ALA A 226 2.13 -15.29 19.90
CA ALA A 226 2.13 -15.54 21.33
C ALA A 226 0.75 -15.34 21.96
N VAL A 227 0.04 -14.28 21.56
CA VAL A 227 -1.31 -13.99 22.04
C VAL A 227 -2.31 -15.04 21.58
N CYS A 228 -2.25 -15.47 20.32
CA CYS A 228 -3.13 -16.51 19.81
C CYS A 228 -2.96 -17.82 20.60
N MET A 229 -1.72 -18.22 20.87
CA MET A 229 -1.39 -19.40 21.68
C MET A 229 -1.91 -19.27 23.11
N TYR A 230 -1.71 -18.11 23.73
CA TYR A 230 -2.16 -17.82 25.09
C TYR A 230 -3.68 -17.95 25.24
N LEU A 231 -4.44 -17.28 24.37
CA LEU A 231 -5.90 -17.30 24.41
C LEU A 231 -6.47 -18.68 24.08
N TYR A 232 -5.86 -19.39 23.12
CA TYR A 232 -6.23 -20.78 22.82
C TYR A 232 -6.06 -21.70 24.03
N ASP A 233 -4.89 -21.66 24.66
CA ASP A 233 -4.58 -22.49 25.83
C ASP A 233 -5.49 -22.19 27.01
N MET A 234 -5.89 -20.93 27.15
CA MET A 234 -6.75 -20.49 28.23
C MET A 234 -8.19 -20.94 28.06
N GLU A 235 -8.76 -20.74 26.88
CA GLU A 235 -10.18 -21.04 26.66
C GLU A 235 -10.45 -22.53 26.37
N LYS A 236 -9.62 -23.19 25.56
CA LYS A 236 -9.89 -24.59 25.14
C LYS A 236 -9.26 -25.63 26.06
N GLU A 237 -8.08 -25.37 26.59
CA GLU A 237 -7.34 -26.38 27.36
C GLU A 237 -7.35 -26.14 28.86
N ASN A 238 -7.71 -24.92 29.31
CA ASN A 238 -7.68 -24.47 30.70
C ASN A 238 -6.38 -24.90 31.42
N ASN A 239 -5.25 -24.90 30.69
CA ASN A 239 -3.98 -25.45 31.14
C ASN A 239 -2.86 -24.46 30.82
N ARG A 240 -2.26 -23.93 31.88
CA ARG A 240 -1.18 -22.93 31.85
C ARG A 240 0.22 -23.53 31.96
N ASP A 241 0.39 -24.85 31.82
CA ASP A 241 1.70 -25.51 31.82
C ASP A 241 2.44 -25.28 30.49
N TYR A 242 2.84 -24.02 30.27
CA TYR A 242 3.50 -23.58 29.04
C TYR A 242 4.87 -24.23 28.86
N LYS A 243 5.57 -24.54 29.95
CA LYS A 243 6.84 -25.24 29.90
C LYS A 243 6.72 -26.62 29.27
N ASN A 244 5.78 -27.45 29.72
CA ASN A 244 5.60 -28.76 29.12
C ASN A 244 5.13 -28.63 27.67
N LYS A 245 4.20 -27.71 27.39
CA LYS A 245 3.68 -27.49 26.03
C LYS A 245 4.72 -27.02 25.03
N TYR A 246 5.52 -26.03 25.37
CA TYR A 246 6.30 -25.25 24.39
C TYR A 246 7.82 -25.36 24.53
N PHE A 247 8.31 -26.02 25.57
CA PHE A 247 9.76 -26.15 25.80
C PHE A 247 10.25 -27.60 25.92
N LYS A 248 9.37 -28.53 26.30
CA LYS A 248 9.71 -29.96 26.41
C LYS A 248 9.35 -30.75 25.15
N LYS A 249 9.57 -32.07 25.20
CA LYS A 249 9.32 -33.03 24.10
C LYS A 249 7.90 -32.96 23.50
N SER A 250 6.91 -32.46 24.23
CA SER A 250 5.53 -32.28 23.75
C SER A 250 5.38 -31.19 22.68
N GLN A 251 6.35 -30.29 22.53
CA GLN A 251 6.33 -29.14 21.61
C GLN A 251 5.94 -29.51 20.19
N LYS A 252 6.50 -30.60 19.63
CA LYS A 252 6.17 -31.03 18.26
C LYS A 252 4.68 -31.36 18.07
N LYS A 253 4.10 -32.09 19.03
CA LYS A 253 2.66 -32.40 19.02
C LYS A 253 1.82 -31.14 19.20
N GLU A 254 2.31 -30.20 20.00
CA GLU A 254 1.64 -28.93 20.22
C GLU A 254 1.58 -28.07 18.96
N ARG A 255 2.62 -28.13 18.12
CA ARG A 255 2.69 -27.37 16.86
C ARG A 255 1.72 -27.85 15.78
N GLU A 256 1.29 -29.11 15.84
CA GLU A 256 0.31 -29.68 14.89
C GLU A 256 -1.12 -29.20 15.17
N LYS A 257 -1.42 -28.76 16.40
CA LYS A 257 -2.76 -28.26 16.76
C LYS A 257 -3.09 -26.97 16.02
N THR A 258 -4.32 -26.87 15.53
CA THR A 258 -4.83 -25.67 14.84
C THR A 258 -5.17 -24.55 15.82
N LYS A 259 -4.15 -23.88 16.36
CA LYS A 259 -4.33 -22.81 17.36
C LYS A 259 -4.70 -21.45 16.78
N PHE A 260 -4.57 -21.29 15.47
CA PHE A 260 -4.67 -20.00 14.81
C PHE A 260 -5.79 -19.99 13.78
N LEU A 261 -6.41 -18.83 13.60
CA LEU A 261 -7.31 -18.52 12.50
C LEU A 261 -6.63 -17.47 11.63
N PHE A 262 -6.42 -17.81 10.35
CA PHE A 262 -6.05 -16.85 9.33
C PHE A 262 -7.32 -16.24 8.76
N VAL A 263 -7.57 -14.96 9.07
CA VAL A 263 -8.82 -14.26 8.78
C VAL A 263 -8.59 -13.26 7.67
N SER A 264 -9.50 -13.23 6.70
CA SER A 264 -9.57 -12.21 5.66
C SER A 264 -10.91 -11.49 5.73
N GLY A 265 -10.90 -10.18 5.54
CA GLY A 265 -12.12 -9.38 5.44
C GLY A 265 -12.04 -8.43 4.25
N GLU A 266 -13.12 -8.30 3.49
CA GLU A 266 -13.15 -7.41 2.33
C GLU A 266 -14.55 -6.92 1.96
N PHE A 267 -14.63 -5.71 1.38
CA PHE A 267 -15.83 -5.24 0.70
C PHE A 267 -15.90 -5.75 -0.75
N THR A 268 -17.12 -5.96 -1.22
CA THR A 268 -17.43 -6.24 -2.63
C THR A 268 -18.35 -5.14 -3.17
N GLY A 269 -18.31 -4.88 -4.49
CA GLY A 269 -19.12 -3.83 -5.12
C GLY A 269 -18.56 -2.41 -5.01
N ILE A 270 -17.31 -2.27 -4.54
CA ILE A 270 -16.63 -0.99 -4.28
C ILE A 270 -16.62 -0.07 -5.50
N GLN A 271 -16.24 -0.59 -6.67
CA GLN A 271 -16.16 0.21 -7.90
C GLN A 271 -17.53 0.81 -8.26
N ASN A 272 -18.61 0.02 -8.17
CA ASN A 272 -19.96 0.52 -8.43
C ASN A 272 -20.33 1.62 -7.43
N PHE A 273 -20.07 1.41 -6.14
CA PHE A 273 -20.34 2.43 -5.11
C PHE A 273 -19.55 3.73 -5.33
N ILE A 274 -18.24 3.63 -5.58
CA ILE A 274 -17.38 4.80 -5.76
C ILE A 274 -17.77 5.58 -7.02
N TYR A 275 -18.01 4.89 -8.15
CA TYR A 275 -18.22 5.54 -9.44
C TYR A 275 -19.67 5.96 -9.76
N THR A 276 -20.66 5.62 -8.92
CA THR A 276 -22.07 6.04 -9.09
C THR A 276 -22.28 7.52 -8.71
N ILE A 277 -21.77 8.45 -9.50
CA ILE A 277 -21.79 9.90 -9.19
C ILE A 277 -22.26 10.75 -10.36
N THR A 278 -22.75 11.96 -10.04
CA THR A 278 -23.09 13.00 -11.02
C THR A 278 -21.88 13.84 -11.39
N SER A 279 -21.93 14.55 -12.52
CA SER A 279 -20.85 15.45 -12.97
C SER A 279 -20.60 16.65 -12.05
N LYS A 280 -21.63 17.18 -11.39
CA LYS A 280 -21.45 18.24 -10.37
C LYS A 280 -20.89 17.64 -9.08
N MET A 281 -19.87 18.30 -8.51
CA MET A 281 -19.19 17.94 -7.26
C MET A 281 -18.56 16.54 -7.25
N ALA A 282 -18.30 16.03 -8.44
CA ALA A 282 -17.96 14.65 -8.68
C ALA A 282 -16.64 14.27 -7.97
N MET A 283 -15.64 15.15 -8.02
CA MET A 283 -14.34 14.94 -7.34
C MET A 283 -14.50 14.78 -5.82
N LYS A 284 -15.31 15.65 -5.18
CA LYS A 284 -15.58 15.61 -3.73
C LYS A 284 -16.28 14.31 -3.34
N SER A 285 -17.33 13.96 -4.07
CA SER A 285 -18.09 12.73 -3.81
C SER A 285 -17.21 11.49 -4.00
N LEU A 286 -16.42 11.43 -5.06
CA LEU A 286 -15.56 10.30 -5.40
C LEU A 286 -14.53 10.02 -4.30
N ARG A 287 -13.77 11.05 -3.89
CA ARG A 287 -12.80 10.95 -2.79
C ARG A 287 -13.46 10.59 -1.46
N GLY A 288 -14.59 11.23 -1.17
CA GLY A 288 -15.35 10.98 0.06
C GLY A 288 -15.83 9.54 0.18
N ARG A 289 -16.35 8.96 -0.91
CA ARG A 289 -16.78 7.57 -0.94
C ARG A 289 -15.63 6.58 -0.83
N SER A 290 -14.52 6.85 -1.50
CA SER A 290 -13.35 5.99 -1.37
C SER A 290 -12.79 6.01 0.05
N PHE A 291 -12.64 7.19 0.64
CA PHE A 291 -12.14 7.31 2.00
C PHE A 291 -13.12 6.77 3.04
N TYR A 292 -14.44 6.88 2.79
CA TYR A 292 -15.45 6.25 3.64
C TYR A 292 -15.23 4.75 3.77
N LEU A 293 -14.97 4.03 2.66
CA LEU A 293 -14.74 2.58 2.69
C LEU A 293 -13.42 2.21 3.39
N GLU A 294 -12.35 2.96 3.14
CA GLU A 294 -11.06 2.75 3.84
C GLU A 294 -11.26 2.93 5.35
N LEU A 295 -11.87 4.04 5.77
CA LEU A 295 -12.13 4.32 7.18
C LEU A 295 -13.08 3.29 7.80
N PHE A 296 -14.04 2.76 7.04
CA PHE A 296 -14.96 1.73 7.52
C PHE A 296 -14.24 0.39 7.73
N ILE A 297 -13.34 -0.03 6.83
CA ILE A 297 -12.50 -1.20 7.07
C ILE A 297 -11.67 -1.02 8.33
N GLU A 298 -11.06 0.15 8.52
CA GLU A 298 -10.23 0.44 9.69
C GLU A 298 -11.06 0.41 10.99
N HIS A 299 -12.30 0.90 10.95
CA HIS A 299 -13.26 0.74 12.05
C HIS A 299 -13.59 -0.74 12.33
N ILE A 300 -13.90 -1.53 11.30
CA ILE A 300 -14.23 -2.96 11.42
C ILE A 300 -13.06 -3.74 12.04
N ILE A 301 -11.83 -3.48 11.58
CA ILE A 301 -10.60 -4.06 12.10
C ILE A 301 -10.51 -3.82 13.60
N ASP A 302 -10.65 -2.57 14.03
CA ASP A 302 -10.50 -2.22 15.43
C ASP A 302 -11.65 -2.73 16.31
N GLU A 303 -12.89 -2.78 15.82
CA GLU A 303 -14.02 -3.37 16.56
C GLU A 303 -13.81 -4.87 16.82
N ILE A 304 -13.32 -5.62 15.83
CA ILE A 304 -13.00 -7.05 15.98
C ILE A 304 -11.89 -7.24 17.02
N LEU A 305 -10.82 -6.46 16.92
CA LEU A 305 -9.68 -6.57 17.84
C LEU A 305 -10.07 -6.17 19.26
N GLU A 306 -10.79 -5.06 19.45
CA GLU A 306 -11.24 -4.60 20.76
C GLU A 306 -12.22 -5.59 21.40
N ALA A 307 -13.14 -6.18 20.64
CA ALA A 307 -14.04 -7.24 21.12
C ALA A 307 -13.29 -8.49 21.62
N LEU A 308 -12.12 -8.77 21.03
CA LEU A 308 -11.23 -9.86 21.42
C LEU A 308 -10.19 -9.47 22.49
N ASN A 309 -10.17 -8.21 22.95
CA ASN A 309 -9.11 -7.66 23.80
C ASN A 309 -7.70 -7.73 23.18
N LEU A 310 -7.63 -7.63 21.85
CA LEU A 310 -6.41 -7.63 21.05
C LEU A 310 -6.05 -6.22 20.59
N SER A 311 -4.81 -6.04 20.15
CA SER A 311 -4.32 -4.81 19.50
C SER A 311 -4.01 -5.05 18.02
N ARG A 312 -3.64 -4.00 17.28
CA ARG A 312 -3.24 -4.11 15.87
C ARG A 312 -1.95 -4.91 15.63
N VAL A 313 -1.32 -5.42 16.69
CA VAL A 313 -0.30 -6.47 16.58
C VAL A 313 -0.81 -7.67 15.77
N ASN A 314 -2.09 -8.05 15.94
CA ASN A 314 -2.71 -9.17 15.23
C ASN A 314 -3.14 -8.85 13.79
N LEU A 315 -3.00 -7.59 13.34
CA LEU A 315 -3.27 -7.16 11.96
C LEU A 315 -2.03 -7.42 11.10
N ILE A 316 -2.13 -8.37 10.16
CA ILE A 316 -1.02 -8.73 9.27
C ILE A 316 -0.90 -7.71 8.14
N TYR A 317 -2.02 -7.32 7.55
CA TYR A 317 -2.09 -6.43 6.40
C TYR A 317 -3.43 -5.71 6.36
N SER A 318 -3.43 -4.43 5.99
CA SER A 318 -4.62 -3.64 5.64
C SER A 318 -4.28 -2.74 4.47
N ALA A 319 -4.91 -2.97 3.31
CA ALA A 319 -4.81 -2.01 2.22
C ALA A 319 -6.05 -2.01 1.33
N GLY A 320 -6.48 -0.80 0.96
CA GLY A 320 -7.72 -0.61 0.24
C GLY A 320 -8.88 -1.13 1.09
N SER A 321 -9.73 -1.93 0.47
CA SER A 321 -10.92 -2.49 1.09
C SER A 321 -10.72 -3.88 1.70
N GLN A 322 -9.48 -4.36 1.86
CA GLN A 322 -9.18 -5.71 2.31
C GLN A 322 -8.14 -5.73 3.44
N PHE A 323 -8.30 -6.67 4.37
CA PHE A 323 -7.33 -6.93 5.43
C PHE A 323 -7.12 -8.42 5.68
N TYR A 324 -5.99 -8.73 6.32
CA TYR A 324 -5.67 -10.05 6.87
C TYR A 324 -5.29 -9.94 8.35
N MET A 325 -5.80 -10.86 9.17
CA MET A 325 -5.46 -10.97 10.59
C MET A 325 -5.05 -12.40 10.96
N LEU A 326 -4.27 -12.52 12.02
CA LEU A 326 -4.02 -13.78 12.71
C LEU A 326 -4.69 -13.73 14.08
N LEU A 327 -5.75 -14.51 14.27
CA LEU A 327 -6.58 -14.52 15.49
C LEU A 327 -6.52 -15.90 16.19
N PRO A 328 -6.85 -15.98 17.50
CA PRO A 328 -6.90 -17.27 18.20
C PRO A 328 -8.04 -18.15 17.69
N ASN A 329 -7.78 -19.44 17.47
CA ASN A 329 -8.80 -20.43 17.10
C ASN A 329 -9.62 -20.89 18.32
N VAL A 330 -10.50 -20.01 18.80
CA VAL A 330 -11.42 -20.27 19.91
C VAL A 330 -12.87 -19.97 19.50
N PRO A 331 -13.88 -20.63 20.11
CA PRO A 331 -15.28 -20.44 19.73
C PRO A 331 -15.73 -18.98 19.77
N LYS A 332 -15.24 -18.24 20.77
CA LYS A 332 -15.52 -16.80 20.94
C LYS A 332 -15.07 -15.97 19.73
N THR A 333 -13.93 -16.29 19.12
CA THR A 333 -13.46 -15.60 17.91
C THR A 333 -14.43 -15.80 16.77
N ILE A 334 -14.80 -17.05 16.48
CA ILE A 334 -15.71 -17.37 15.38
C ILE A 334 -17.08 -16.69 15.59
N GLU A 335 -17.60 -16.72 16.82
CA GLU A 335 -18.83 -16.04 17.19
C GLU A 335 -18.77 -14.53 16.92
N ILE A 336 -17.69 -13.85 17.34
CA ILE A 336 -17.51 -12.41 17.10
C ILE A 336 -17.46 -12.10 15.60
N LEU A 337 -16.70 -12.87 14.81
CA LEU A 337 -16.57 -12.64 13.36
C LEU A 337 -17.91 -12.80 12.64
N GLU A 338 -18.64 -13.88 12.91
CA GLU A 338 -19.93 -14.16 12.26
C GLU A 338 -21.04 -13.21 12.72
N ASN A 339 -21.09 -12.85 14.01
CA ASN A 339 -22.08 -11.89 14.52
C ASN A 339 -21.81 -10.48 14.00
N TYR A 340 -20.54 -10.06 13.97
CA TYR A 340 -20.21 -8.73 13.48
C TYR A 340 -20.38 -8.61 11.97
N LYS A 341 -20.11 -9.67 11.19
CA LYS A 341 -20.48 -9.75 9.76
C LYS A 341 -21.96 -9.46 9.53
N LYS A 342 -22.85 -10.04 10.35
CA LYS A 342 -24.30 -9.78 10.26
C LYS A 342 -24.62 -8.32 10.56
N ILE A 343 -24.11 -7.79 11.68
CA ILE A 343 -24.29 -6.39 12.09
C ILE A 343 -23.85 -5.42 10.98
N VAL A 344 -22.67 -5.63 10.40
CA VAL A 344 -22.14 -4.79 9.32
C VAL A 344 -23.01 -4.89 8.08
N ASN A 345 -23.44 -6.08 7.68
CA ASN A 345 -24.28 -6.24 6.49
C ASN A 345 -25.71 -5.74 6.68
N ASP A 346 -26.31 -5.86 7.87
CA ASP A 346 -27.61 -5.24 8.19
C ASP A 346 -27.51 -3.71 8.08
N PHE A 347 -26.41 -3.15 8.60
CA PHE A 347 -26.12 -1.73 8.45
C PHE A 347 -25.92 -1.31 6.98
N LEU A 348 -25.14 -2.07 6.21
CA LEU A 348 -24.92 -1.80 4.79
C LEU A 348 -26.22 -1.89 3.97
N LEU A 349 -27.07 -2.89 4.23
CA LEU A 349 -28.36 -3.03 3.55
C LEU A 349 -29.24 -1.80 3.80
N LYS A 350 -29.31 -1.33 5.05
CA LYS A 350 -30.07 -0.14 5.40
C LYS A 350 -29.52 1.15 4.78
N GLU A 351 -28.20 1.31 4.78
CA GLU A 351 -27.57 2.55 4.34
C GLU A 351 -27.36 2.62 2.81
N LEU A 352 -26.94 1.51 2.21
CA LEU A 352 -26.42 1.38 0.84
C LEU A 352 -27.14 0.33 -0.02
N GLY A 353 -28.12 -0.39 0.53
CA GLY A 353 -28.78 -1.50 -0.17
C GLY A 353 -27.80 -2.63 -0.49
N THR A 354 -28.01 -3.29 -1.64
CA THR A 354 -27.20 -4.43 -2.09
C THR A 354 -25.95 -4.02 -2.88
N SER A 355 -25.65 -2.72 -2.97
CA SER A 355 -24.56 -2.19 -3.79
C SER A 355 -23.17 -2.53 -3.24
N VAL A 356 -23.05 -2.64 -1.92
CA VAL A 356 -21.82 -3.01 -1.21
C VAL A 356 -22.15 -4.14 -0.24
N TYR A 357 -21.29 -5.15 -0.20
CA TYR A 357 -21.41 -6.28 0.72
C TYR A 357 -20.07 -6.55 1.39
N TYR A 358 -20.09 -6.82 2.69
CA TYR A 358 -18.91 -7.13 3.49
C TYR A 358 -18.79 -8.64 3.73
N GLU A 359 -17.64 -9.21 3.38
CA GLU A 359 -17.32 -10.60 3.64
C GLU A 359 -16.19 -10.72 4.67
N ILE A 360 -16.31 -11.71 5.56
CA ILE A 360 -15.23 -12.14 6.44
C ILE A 360 -15.12 -13.67 6.44
N SER A 361 -13.93 -14.17 6.15
CA SER A 361 -13.63 -15.60 6.01
C SER A 361 -12.45 -15.99 6.87
N HIS A 362 -12.43 -17.23 7.35
CA HIS A 362 -11.41 -17.66 8.30
C HIS A 362 -10.97 -19.11 8.07
N THR A 363 -9.67 -19.33 7.98
CA THR A 363 -9.11 -20.67 7.80
C THR A 363 -8.29 -21.07 9.02
N GLU A 364 -8.54 -22.26 9.55
CA GLU A 364 -7.75 -22.82 10.64
C GLU A 364 -6.32 -23.15 10.20
N THR A 365 -5.36 -22.82 11.05
CA THR A 365 -3.95 -23.13 10.82
C THR A 365 -3.18 -23.44 12.11
N SER A 366 -2.07 -24.14 11.96
CA SER A 366 -1.21 -24.61 13.04
C SER A 366 0.17 -23.95 12.99
N ALA A 367 0.98 -24.14 14.03
CA ALA A 367 2.36 -23.62 14.04
C ALA A 367 3.22 -24.34 12.99
N GLU A 368 2.96 -25.62 12.72
CA GLU A 368 3.60 -26.34 11.62
C GLU A 368 3.31 -25.69 10.28
N GLU A 369 2.06 -25.33 9.98
CA GLU A 369 1.72 -24.69 8.70
C GLU A 369 2.28 -23.27 8.59
N LEU A 370 2.16 -22.45 9.64
CA LEU A 370 2.69 -21.07 9.67
C LEU A 370 4.21 -21.02 9.53
N GLY A 371 4.92 -21.95 10.17
CA GLY A 371 6.37 -22.11 10.07
C GLY A 371 6.83 -22.91 8.84
N ASN A 372 5.92 -23.18 7.89
CA ASN A 372 6.14 -24.00 6.70
C ASN A 372 6.83 -25.34 7.01
N LYS A 373 6.13 -26.22 7.76
CA LYS A 373 6.65 -27.45 8.40
C LYS A 373 7.74 -27.18 9.42
N LEU A 374 7.48 -26.31 10.40
CA LEU A 374 8.46 -25.81 11.37
C LEU A 374 9.41 -26.90 11.93
N SER A 375 8.88 -28.07 12.27
CA SER A 375 9.66 -29.18 12.87
C SER A 375 10.50 -30.00 11.88
N GLU A 376 10.41 -29.74 10.58
CA GLU A 376 11.23 -30.36 9.54
C GLU A 376 12.46 -29.50 9.21
N ASN A 377 13.62 -30.14 9.10
CA ASN A 377 14.88 -29.46 8.77
C ASN A 377 14.93 -28.97 7.31
N ILE A 378 14.25 -29.67 6.41
CA ILE A 378 14.27 -29.42 4.96
C ILE A 378 12.84 -29.16 4.51
N LYS A 379 12.58 -27.96 4.00
CA LYS A 379 11.23 -27.60 3.55
C LYS A 379 10.97 -28.15 2.15
N LYS A 380 10.12 -29.17 2.06
CA LYS A 380 9.75 -29.86 0.80
C LYS A 380 8.42 -29.42 0.20
N GLU A 381 7.66 -28.59 0.90
CA GLU A 381 6.33 -28.12 0.49
C GLU A 381 6.15 -26.63 0.81
N ASN A 382 5.09 -26.04 0.25
CA ASN A 382 4.66 -24.67 0.51
C ASN A 382 3.30 -24.68 1.23
N GLN A 383 3.33 -24.84 2.55
CA GLN A 383 2.13 -24.85 3.40
C GLN A 383 1.48 -23.47 3.48
N ILE A 384 2.27 -22.40 3.40
CA ILE A 384 1.78 -21.01 3.42
C ILE A 384 0.83 -20.76 2.24
N LYS A 385 1.21 -21.19 1.03
CA LYS A 385 0.34 -21.13 -0.14
C LYS A 385 -0.99 -21.82 0.08
N GLU A 386 -0.99 -23.00 0.72
CA GLU A 386 -2.24 -23.73 0.97
C GLU A 386 -3.13 -23.03 2.00
N ILE A 387 -2.57 -22.28 2.98
CA ILE A 387 -3.35 -21.38 3.85
C ILE A 387 -4.08 -20.31 3.02
N PHE A 388 -3.34 -19.55 2.19
CA PHE A 388 -3.92 -18.50 1.35
C PHE A 388 -4.96 -19.04 0.36
N LYS A 389 -4.69 -20.20 -0.24
CA LYS A 389 -5.60 -20.86 -1.18
C LYS A 389 -6.89 -21.32 -0.51
N ARG A 390 -6.82 -21.96 0.66
CA ARG A 390 -8.00 -22.35 1.44
C ARG A 390 -8.86 -21.13 1.78
N ASN A 391 -8.24 -20.07 2.29
CA ASN A 391 -8.91 -18.83 2.63
C ASN A 391 -9.56 -18.16 1.40
N SER A 392 -8.88 -18.13 0.25
CA SER A 392 -9.41 -17.57 -1.00
C SER A 392 -10.61 -18.37 -1.54
N ILE A 393 -10.56 -19.71 -1.47
CA ILE A 393 -11.67 -20.59 -1.86
C ILE A 393 -12.88 -20.36 -0.96
N GLU A 394 -12.66 -20.31 0.36
CA GLU A 394 -13.71 -20.05 1.33
C GLU A 394 -14.37 -18.69 1.09
N THR A 395 -13.57 -17.65 0.92
CA THR A 395 -14.04 -16.29 0.63
C THR A 395 -14.88 -16.24 -0.64
N SER A 396 -14.42 -16.91 -1.70
CA SER A 396 -15.16 -16.99 -2.97
C SER A 396 -16.50 -17.70 -2.81
N ARG A 397 -16.54 -18.79 -2.03
CA ARG A 397 -17.80 -19.50 -1.73
C ARG A 397 -18.76 -18.65 -0.91
N LYS A 398 -18.29 -17.96 0.14
CA LYS A 398 -19.14 -17.09 0.96
C LYS A 398 -19.68 -15.89 0.17
N LYS A 399 -18.89 -15.32 -0.77
CA LYS A 399 -19.34 -14.25 -1.68
C LYS A 399 -20.47 -14.64 -2.63
N LEU A 400 -20.62 -15.94 -2.95
CA LEU A 400 -21.75 -16.45 -3.73
C LEU A 400 -23.02 -16.61 -2.88
N ASN A 401 -22.88 -16.71 -1.54
CA ASN A 401 -23.95 -16.88 -0.57
C ASN A 401 -23.96 -15.73 0.45
N ARG A 402 -24.26 -14.51 -0.02
CA ARG A 402 -24.01 -13.25 0.72
C ARG A 402 -24.84 -13.10 2.00
N TYR A 403 -26.15 -13.23 1.89
CA TYR A 403 -27.07 -12.82 2.93
C TYR A 403 -27.61 -14.02 3.71
N SER A 404 -27.87 -13.83 4.99
CA SER A 404 -28.58 -14.80 5.81
C SER A 404 -30.05 -14.90 5.39
N GLU A 405 -30.72 -15.99 5.79
CA GLU A 405 -32.15 -16.20 5.53
C GLU A 405 -33.01 -15.00 5.97
N LYS A 406 -32.82 -14.52 7.20
CA LYS A 406 -33.53 -13.34 7.71
C LYS A 406 -33.28 -12.08 6.88
N GLN A 407 -32.04 -11.85 6.45
CA GLN A 407 -31.74 -10.69 5.59
C GLN A 407 -32.40 -10.83 4.21
N LEU A 408 -32.47 -12.05 3.66
CA LEU A 408 -33.17 -12.30 2.40
C LEU A 408 -34.68 -12.12 2.53
N GLU A 409 -35.27 -12.55 3.64
CA GLU A 409 -36.68 -12.27 3.95
C GLU A 409 -36.96 -10.77 3.94
N GLU A 410 -36.13 -9.97 4.64
CA GLU A 410 -36.27 -8.51 4.64
C GLU A 410 -36.04 -7.89 3.25
N ILE A 411 -35.12 -8.42 2.44
CA ILE A 411 -34.85 -7.92 1.07
C ILE A 411 -36.00 -8.26 0.11
N PHE A 412 -36.68 -9.39 0.28
CA PHE A 412 -37.75 -9.82 -0.63
C PHE A 412 -39.16 -9.43 -0.18
N ASP A 413 -39.33 -9.02 1.08
CA ASP A 413 -40.57 -8.49 1.60
C ASP A 413 -40.76 -7.02 1.16
N GLU A 414 -41.80 -6.76 0.37
CA GLU A 414 -42.14 -5.43 -0.14
C GLU A 414 -42.53 -4.43 0.96
N ASP A 415 -43.04 -4.93 2.09
CA ASP A 415 -43.47 -4.12 3.23
C ASP A 415 -42.36 -3.91 4.27
N SER A 416 -41.18 -4.49 4.05
CA SER A 416 -40.05 -4.37 4.97
C SER A 416 -39.53 -2.94 5.07
N ASP A 417 -38.87 -2.61 6.18
CA ASP A 417 -38.21 -1.31 6.36
C ASP A 417 -37.14 -1.00 5.30
N LEU A 418 -36.64 -2.03 4.58
CA LEU A 418 -35.66 -1.86 3.50
C LEU A 418 -36.32 -1.44 2.17
N ASN A 419 -37.53 -1.94 1.90
CA ASN A 419 -38.21 -1.75 0.61
C ASN A 419 -39.36 -0.75 0.65
N LYS A 420 -39.89 -0.44 1.84
CA LYS A 420 -41.04 0.44 1.98
C LYS A 420 -40.75 1.86 1.49
N ILE A 421 -41.44 2.25 0.42
CA ILE A 421 -41.39 3.61 -0.15
C ILE A 421 -42.59 4.40 0.38
N TYR A 422 -42.32 5.53 1.04
CA TYR A 422 -43.36 6.42 1.55
C TYR A 422 -43.75 7.47 0.50
N ASN A 423 -45.01 7.91 0.49
CA ASN A 423 -45.52 8.89 -0.49
C ASN A 423 -44.79 10.26 -0.43
N ASP A 424 -44.13 10.58 0.68
CA ASP A 424 -43.35 11.81 0.91
C ASP A 424 -41.86 11.66 0.54
N THR A 425 -41.52 10.67 -0.28
CA THR A 425 -40.13 10.37 -0.68
C THR A 425 -39.88 10.60 -2.17
N LYS A 426 -38.64 10.98 -2.49
CA LYS A 426 -38.12 11.17 -3.85
C LYS A 426 -36.70 10.60 -3.93
N GLU A 427 -36.23 10.32 -5.14
CA GLU A 427 -34.88 9.79 -5.32
C GLU A 427 -33.80 10.88 -5.19
N CYS A 428 -32.73 10.55 -4.46
CA CYS A 428 -31.49 11.31 -4.49
C CYS A 428 -30.90 11.34 -5.91
N VAL A 429 -30.54 12.53 -6.40
CA VAL A 429 -30.02 12.70 -7.78
C VAL A 429 -28.75 11.88 -8.02
N ILE A 430 -27.93 11.67 -6.99
CA ILE A 430 -26.63 10.98 -7.09
C ILE A 430 -26.75 9.46 -6.92
N CYS A 431 -27.20 8.98 -5.76
CA CYS A 431 -27.19 7.54 -5.46
C CYS A 431 -28.51 6.83 -5.76
N LYS A 432 -29.55 7.56 -6.19
CA LYS A 432 -30.89 7.03 -6.48
C LYS A 432 -31.63 6.40 -5.29
N LYS A 433 -31.09 6.50 -4.07
CA LYS A 433 -31.78 6.12 -2.84
C LYS A 433 -33.03 6.97 -2.66
N SER A 434 -34.15 6.33 -2.31
CA SER A 434 -35.36 7.02 -1.89
C SER A 434 -35.13 7.73 -0.55
N GLU A 435 -35.48 9.01 -0.48
CA GLU A 435 -35.25 9.88 0.67
C GLU A 435 -36.42 10.83 0.84
N LYS A 436 -36.70 11.26 2.08
CA LYS A 436 -37.77 12.24 2.32
C LYS A 436 -37.53 13.53 1.54
N GLU A 437 -38.57 14.01 0.88
CA GLU A 437 -38.47 15.19 0.01
C GLU A 437 -37.96 16.42 0.78
N GLU A 438 -38.39 16.60 2.04
CA GLU A 438 -37.91 17.68 2.91
C GLU A 438 -36.38 17.65 3.09
N ILE A 439 -35.78 16.46 3.24
CA ILE A 439 -34.32 16.31 3.41
C ILE A 439 -33.60 16.71 2.12
N LEU A 440 -34.12 16.29 0.96
CA LEU A 440 -33.57 16.63 -0.33
C LEU A 440 -33.62 18.14 -0.60
N ILE A 441 -34.76 18.79 -0.31
CA ILE A 441 -34.93 20.24 -0.46
C ILE A 441 -34.02 21.00 0.52
N LYS A 442 -33.98 20.58 1.79
CA LYS A 442 -33.09 21.19 2.79
C LYS A 442 -31.63 21.09 2.36
N ASN A 443 -31.22 19.96 1.80
CA ASN A 443 -29.86 19.75 1.33
C ASN A 443 -29.57 20.52 0.03
N SER A 444 -30.55 20.73 -0.85
CA SER A 444 -30.39 21.51 -2.08
C SER A 444 -30.29 23.01 -1.83
N GLN A 445 -30.85 23.54 -0.74
CA GLN A 445 -30.72 24.96 -0.37
C GLN A 445 -29.30 25.37 0.05
N ASN A 446 -28.42 24.41 0.34
CA ASN A 446 -27.04 24.70 0.72
C ASN A 446 -26.16 24.81 -0.53
N GLU A 447 -25.64 26.00 -0.83
CA GLU A 447 -24.76 26.24 -1.99
C GLU A 447 -23.55 25.32 -2.01
N SER A 448 -23.06 24.92 -0.84
CA SER A 448 -21.95 23.98 -0.76
C SER A 448 -22.34 22.60 -1.30
N ASN A 449 -23.61 22.24 -1.39
CA ASN A 449 -24.08 21.01 -2.05
C ASN A 449 -24.36 21.20 -3.55
N GLY A 450 -23.93 22.32 -4.15
CA GLY A 450 -24.06 22.58 -5.59
C GLY A 450 -25.50 22.81 -6.05
N ASN A 451 -26.39 23.12 -5.10
CA ASN A 451 -27.83 23.27 -5.28
C ASN A 451 -28.50 22.01 -5.88
N ILE A 452 -28.12 20.83 -5.36
CA ILE A 452 -28.61 19.53 -5.84
C ILE A 452 -29.43 18.84 -4.74
N GLU A 453 -30.55 18.24 -5.11
CA GLU A 453 -31.38 17.40 -4.25
C GLU A 453 -30.66 16.07 -3.93
N ILE A 454 -29.97 16.04 -2.79
CA ILE A 454 -29.15 14.90 -2.36
C ILE A 454 -29.54 14.40 -0.97
N CYS A 455 -29.46 13.09 -0.77
CA CYS A 455 -29.66 12.48 0.54
C CYS A 455 -28.54 12.85 1.52
N ASP A 456 -28.77 12.62 2.81
CA ASP A 456 -27.78 12.94 3.85
C ASP A 456 -26.49 12.13 3.68
N SER A 457 -26.55 10.87 3.25
CA SER A 457 -25.34 10.06 2.98
C SER A 457 -24.48 10.71 1.89
N CYS A 458 -25.06 11.11 0.76
CA CYS A 458 -24.32 11.76 -0.34
C CYS A 458 -23.75 13.12 0.07
N LYS A 459 -24.51 13.93 0.81
CA LYS A 459 -24.04 15.18 1.40
C LYS A 459 -22.83 14.95 2.31
N ASN A 460 -22.87 13.91 3.15
CA ASN A 460 -21.76 13.64 4.03
C ASN A 460 -20.56 13.02 3.32
N TYR A 461 -20.73 12.23 2.26
CA TYR A 461 -19.60 11.79 1.43
C TYR A 461 -18.90 12.99 0.79
N ILE A 462 -19.65 13.93 0.25
CA ILE A 462 -19.10 15.19 -0.25
C ILE A 462 -18.31 15.93 0.83
N LYS A 463 -18.86 16.04 2.04
CA LYS A 463 -18.18 16.67 3.17
C LYS A 463 -16.89 15.93 3.52
N LEU A 464 -16.95 14.61 3.63
CA LEU A 464 -15.82 13.76 3.93
C LEU A 464 -14.70 13.91 2.88
N GLY A 465 -15.07 14.02 1.60
CA GLY A 465 -14.16 14.31 0.51
C GLY A 465 -13.42 15.64 0.66
N ARG A 466 -14.09 16.69 1.18
CA ARG A 466 -13.43 17.96 1.52
C ARG A 466 -12.49 17.79 2.70
N ASP A 467 -12.95 17.12 3.75
CA ASP A 467 -12.20 16.95 4.99
C ASP A 467 -10.89 16.17 4.75
N ILE A 468 -10.92 15.08 3.97
CA ILE A 468 -9.72 14.32 3.59
C ILE A 468 -8.75 15.06 2.66
N SER A 469 -9.24 16.10 1.98
CA SER A 469 -8.41 16.94 1.12
C SER A 469 -7.75 18.05 1.92
N LYS A 470 -8.45 18.56 2.94
CA LYS A 470 -7.87 19.48 3.94
C LYS A 470 -6.78 18.79 4.75
N SER A 471 -6.99 17.53 5.16
CA SER A 471 -6.00 16.78 5.95
C SER A 471 -4.66 16.61 5.24
N PHE A 472 -4.63 16.62 3.90
CA PHE A 472 -3.37 16.57 3.16
C PHE A 472 -2.53 17.85 3.27
N HIS A 473 -3.18 19.01 3.43
CA HIS A 473 -2.51 20.32 3.46
C HIS A 473 -2.33 20.88 4.88
N GLN A 474 -2.99 20.29 5.87
CA GLN A 474 -3.00 20.74 7.26
C GLN A 474 -2.41 19.65 8.16
N LYS A 475 -1.64 20.04 9.16
CA LYS A 475 -1.13 19.12 10.18
C LYS A 475 -2.18 18.87 11.25
N ARG A 476 -2.01 17.81 12.06
CA ARG A 476 -2.82 17.53 13.26
C ARG A 476 -4.33 17.48 12.96
N THR A 477 -4.68 16.81 11.87
CA THR A 477 -6.06 16.56 11.48
C THR A 477 -6.46 15.14 11.83
N PHE A 478 -7.66 14.98 12.42
CA PHE A 478 -8.12 13.72 12.95
C PHE A 478 -9.56 13.43 12.52
N PHE A 479 -9.83 12.15 12.27
CA PHE A 479 -11.18 11.62 12.10
C PHE A 479 -11.60 10.94 13.40
N MET A 480 -12.55 11.56 14.08
CA MET A 480 -13.02 11.21 15.40
C MET A 480 -14.31 10.39 15.32
N GLU A 481 -14.37 9.30 16.06
CA GLU A 481 -15.57 8.52 16.28
C GLU A 481 -16.22 8.96 17.61
N LYS A 482 -17.42 9.52 17.53
CA LYS A 482 -18.22 9.90 18.71
C LYS A 482 -19.40 8.95 18.82
N ASN A 483 -19.75 8.49 20.02
CA ASN A 483 -20.99 7.73 20.21
C ASN A 483 -22.20 8.53 19.67
N CYS A 484 -23.05 7.86 18.89
CA CYS A 484 -24.13 8.50 18.13
C CYS A 484 -25.24 9.06 19.03
N GLU A 485 -25.76 10.23 18.69
CA GLU A 485 -27.01 10.76 19.24
C GLU A 485 -28.19 10.26 18.39
N GLU A 486 -29.35 9.94 18.99
CA GLU A 486 -30.48 9.23 18.32
C GLU A 486 -30.95 9.86 17.00
N LYS A 487 -30.77 11.18 16.80
CA LYS A 487 -31.24 11.93 15.62
C LYS A 487 -30.15 12.47 14.70
N SER A 488 -28.92 11.96 14.76
CA SER A 488 -27.85 12.53 13.94
C SER A 488 -27.96 12.16 12.45
N SER A 489 -27.74 13.17 11.61
CA SER A 489 -27.69 13.07 10.15
C SER A 489 -26.26 12.89 9.60
N LYS A 490 -25.27 12.56 10.45
CA LYS A 490 -23.87 12.32 10.03
C LYS A 490 -23.64 10.90 9.54
N LEU A 491 -22.48 10.64 8.93
CA LEU A 491 -22.03 9.28 8.64
C LEU A 491 -21.83 8.51 9.93
N LYS A 492 -22.26 7.25 9.90
CA LYS A 492 -22.22 6.35 11.04
C LYS A 492 -21.45 5.08 10.69
N PHE A 493 -20.90 4.44 11.71
CA PHE A 493 -20.45 3.05 11.64
C PHE A 493 -21.07 2.23 12.78
N PRO A 494 -21.44 0.96 12.52
CA PRO A 494 -22.03 0.09 13.53
C PRO A 494 -20.96 -0.44 14.49
N LYS A 495 -21.26 -0.43 15.80
CA LYS A 495 -20.37 -0.99 16.83
C LYS A 495 -20.65 -2.45 17.12
N TYR A 496 -19.66 -3.17 17.61
CA TYR A 496 -19.87 -4.47 18.23
C TYR A 496 -20.13 -4.34 19.75
N PRO A 497 -21.07 -5.11 20.35
CA PRO A 497 -22.08 -5.95 19.70
C PRO A 497 -23.32 -5.17 19.24
N LYS A 498 -23.48 -3.91 19.69
CA LYS A 498 -24.61 -3.04 19.31
C LYS A 498 -24.24 -1.57 19.44
N GLY A 499 -24.90 -0.73 18.64
CA GLY A 499 -24.79 0.72 18.68
C GLY A 499 -24.16 1.26 17.42
N SER A 500 -23.92 2.57 17.38
CA SER A 500 -23.20 3.21 16.29
C SER A 500 -22.37 4.39 16.78
N VAL A 501 -21.32 4.70 16.02
CA VAL A 501 -20.52 5.91 16.17
C VAL A 501 -20.75 6.82 14.97
N GLU A 502 -20.70 8.12 15.20
CA GLU A 502 -20.68 9.15 14.16
C GLU A 502 -19.26 9.59 13.86
N ILE A 503 -18.99 9.88 12.59
CA ILE A 503 -17.69 10.34 12.12
C ILE A 503 -17.64 11.86 12.13
N VAL A 504 -16.60 12.44 12.76
CA VAL A 504 -16.37 13.88 12.84
C VAL A 504 -14.93 14.21 12.47
N PHE A 505 -14.73 15.14 11.54
CA PHE A 505 -13.41 15.70 11.25
C PHE A 505 -13.10 16.87 12.18
N ARG A 506 -11.90 16.89 12.78
CA ARG A 506 -11.38 18.02 13.56
C ARG A 506 -9.91 18.28 13.25
N ASN A 507 -9.53 19.56 13.34
CA ASN A 507 -8.16 20.03 13.31
C ASN A 507 -7.86 20.63 14.70
N PHE A 508 -6.66 20.38 15.22
CA PHE A 508 -6.19 20.93 16.49
C PHE A 508 -4.90 21.72 16.29
N GLU A 509 -4.73 22.79 17.05
CA GLU A 509 -3.51 23.59 16.98
C GLU A 509 -2.36 22.91 17.70
N THR A 510 -2.61 22.25 18.84
CA THR A 510 -1.57 21.56 19.64
C THR A 510 -1.95 20.14 20.04
N VAL A 511 -0.93 19.35 20.43
CA VAL A 511 -1.13 17.95 20.89
C VAL A 511 -1.90 17.94 22.22
N GLU A 512 -1.66 18.91 23.08
CA GLU A 512 -2.32 19.03 24.39
C GLU A 512 -3.83 19.27 24.25
N GLU A 513 -4.29 19.92 23.18
CA GLU A 513 -5.71 20.08 22.91
C GLU A 513 -6.37 18.75 22.55
N VAL A 514 -5.70 17.93 21.73
CA VAL A 514 -6.15 16.57 21.39
C VAL A 514 -6.26 15.74 22.66
N GLU A 515 -5.23 15.77 23.52
CA GLU A 515 -5.20 15.03 24.78
C GLU A 515 -6.30 15.48 25.76
N LYS A 516 -6.71 16.75 25.76
CA LYS A 516 -7.82 17.24 26.60
C LYS A 516 -9.18 16.77 26.12
N GLU A 517 -9.35 16.58 24.81
CA GLU A 517 -10.61 16.15 24.23
C GLU A 517 -10.70 14.64 24.02
N SER A 518 -9.61 13.90 24.16
CA SER A 518 -9.53 12.48 23.80
C SER A 518 -10.60 11.62 24.50
N ASP A 519 -10.95 11.96 25.74
CA ASP A 519 -11.92 11.21 26.55
C ASP A 519 -13.38 11.41 26.07
N LYS A 520 -13.64 12.41 25.22
CA LYS A 520 -14.97 12.66 24.63
C LYS A 520 -15.26 11.75 23.44
N PHE A 521 -14.25 11.07 22.91
CA PHE A 521 -14.33 10.28 21.70
C PHE A 521 -14.16 8.80 22.01
N TYR A 522 -14.85 7.97 21.25
CA TYR A 522 -14.73 6.51 21.34
C TYR A 522 -13.39 6.03 20.79
N ARG A 523 -13.01 6.57 19.62
CA ARG A 523 -11.73 6.34 18.94
C ARG A 523 -11.42 7.51 18.02
N PHE A 524 -10.17 7.65 17.61
CA PHE A 524 -9.82 8.58 16.54
C PHE A 524 -8.65 8.14 15.70
N TYR A 525 -8.62 8.63 14.47
CA TYR A 525 -7.67 8.26 13.44
C TYR A 525 -6.82 9.45 13.04
N SER A 526 -5.51 9.30 13.19
CA SER A 526 -4.51 10.20 12.63
C SER A 526 -4.12 9.73 11.24
N ILE A 527 -4.19 10.61 10.25
CA ILE A 527 -3.97 10.27 8.84
C ILE A 527 -2.63 10.81 8.37
N ASN A 528 -1.73 9.92 7.93
CA ASN A 528 -0.37 10.25 7.44
C ASN A 528 0.53 11.04 8.43
N ASP A 529 0.06 11.24 9.65
CA ASP A 529 0.76 11.90 10.76
C ASP A 529 0.72 10.95 11.95
N ASP A 530 1.82 10.83 12.70
CA ASP A 530 1.83 9.90 13.84
C ASP A 530 1.52 10.61 15.13
N TYR A 531 0.55 10.04 15.84
CA TYR A 531 0.11 10.54 17.11
C TYR A 531 0.40 9.52 18.22
N PHE A 532 1.33 9.86 19.10
CA PHE A 532 1.72 9.04 20.24
C PHE A 532 1.14 9.53 21.58
N GLY A 533 0.32 10.57 21.60
CA GLY A 533 -0.30 11.12 22.81
C GLY A 533 -1.43 10.27 23.41
N LYS A 534 -2.13 10.81 24.42
CA LYS A 534 -3.26 10.16 25.12
C LYS A 534 -4.47 9.88 24.22
N GLY A 535 -5.29 8.92 24.63
CA GLY A 535 -6.55 8.55 23.97
C GLY A 535 -6.50 7.28 23.12
N ASN A 536 -7.67 6.78 22.72
CA ASN A 536 -7.81 5.62 21.85
C ASN A 536 -7.58 6.00 20.38
N SER A 537 -6.31 6.19 20.01
CA SER A 537 -5.93 6.62 18.66
C SER A 537 -5.40 5.49 17.80
N ARG A 538 -5.52 5.61 16.47
CA ARG A 538 -4.81 4.78 15.48
C ARG A 538 -4.15 5.66 14.42
N ASN A 539 -2.95 5.30 13.99
CA ASN A 539 -2.28 5.94 12.87
C ASN A 539 -2.61 5.16 11.59
N ILE A 540 -3.16 5.81 10.58
CA ILE A 540 -3.47 5.21 9.27
C ILE A 540 -2.68 5.95 8.19
N LYS A 541 -2.05 5.17 7.31
CA LYS A 541 -1.37 5.68 6.11
C LYS A 541 -2.32 5.55 4.92
N ILE A 542 -2.46 6.61 4.12
CA ILE A 542 -3.30 6.61 2.90
C ILE A 542 -2.66 7.44 1.78
N GLY A 543 -2.92 7.04 0.53
CA GLY A 543 -2.63 7.87 -0.63
C GLY A 543 -3.71 8.92 -0.83
N ASN A 544 -3.49 10.15 -0.36
CA ASN A 544 -4.48 11.25 -0.43
C ASN A 544 -3.94 12.53 -1.06
N TYR A 545 -2.88 12.45 -1.90
CA TYR A 545 -2.35 13.60 -2.62
C TYR A 545 -3.45 14.46 -3.23
N ASN A 546 -3.34 15.77 -3.00
CA ASN A 546 -4.29 16.74 -3.49
C ASN A 546 -3.57 18.04 -3.86
N ILE A 547 -4.08 18.72 -4.88
CA ILE A 547 -3.64 20.07 -5.22
C ILE A 547 -4.50 21.13 -4.53
N LYS A 548 -3.89 22.29 -4.26
CA LYS A 548 -4.60 23.46 -3.76
C LYS A 548 -5.39 24.14 -4.89
N SER A 549 -6.55 24.69 -4.53
CA SER A 549 -7.27 25.61 -5.41
C SER A 549 -6.55 26.95 -5.48
N THR A 550 -6.64 27.60 -6.64
CA THR A 550 -6.02 28.88 -6.96
C THR A 550 -6.83 30.09 -6.50
N ASN A 551 -8.07 29.90 -6.06
CA ASN A 551 -8.91 30.98 -5.57
C ASN A 551 -8.64 31.27 -4.09
N GLU A 552 -8.04 32.43 -3.77
CA GLU A 552 -7.68 32.86 -2.41
C GLU A 552 -8.89 32.94 -1.46
N GLU A 553 -10.07 33.35 -1.95
CA GLU A 553 -11.32 33.34 -1.14
C GLU A 553 -11.80 31.92 -0.79
N LYS A 554 -11.25 30.88 -1.43
CA LYS A 554 -11.58 29.47 -1.23
C LYS A 554 -10.33 28.62 -1.00
N GLU A 555 -9.36 29.15 -0.27
CA GLU A 555 -8.06 28.52 0.04
C GLU A 555 -8.16 27.09 0.61
N ASN A 556 -9.32 26.73 1.17
CA ASN A 556 -9.61 25.42 1.75
C ASN A 556 -10.61 24.57 0.92
N SER A 557 -10.78 24.87 -0.35
CA SER A 557 -11.69 24.16 -1.26
C SER A 557 -10.94 23.23 -2.22
N LEU A 558 -11.53 22.04 -2.45
CA LEU A 558 -11.08 21.05 -3.42
C LEU A 558 -11.16 21.60 -4.85
N VAL A 559 -10.13 21.33 -5.66
CA VAL A 559 -10.10 21.67 -7.09
C VAL A 559 -11.17 20.87 -7.85
N GLU A 560 -12.01 21.56 -8.60
CA GLU A 560 -12.98 20.95 -9.51
C GLU A 560 -12.34 20.68 -10.89
N PHE A 561 -12.94 19.80 -11.68
CA PHE A 561 -12.44 19.45 -13.02
C PHE A 561 -12.22 20.67 -13.92
N THR A 562 -13.14 21.62 -13.91
CA THR A 562 -13.05 22.85 -14.71
C THR A 562 -11.85 23.72 -14.34
N GLU A 563 -11.41 23.69 -13.08
CA GLU A 563 -10.19 24.40 -12.66
C GLU A 563 -8.94 23.57 -13.00
N LEU A 564 -9.01 22.24 -12.81
CA LEU A 564 -7.91 21.32 -13.09
C LEU A 564 -7.51 21.35 -14.57
N VAL A 565 -8.49 21.29 -15.48
CA VAL A 565 -8.26 21.26 -16.93
C VAL A 565 -7.54 22.52 -17.43
N LYS A 566 -7.86 23.69 -16.87
CA LYS A 566 -7.23 24.98 -17.23
C LYS A 566 -5.74 25.04 -16.90
N LYS A 567 -5.26 24.17 -16.02
CA LYS A 567 -3.83 24.03 -15.69
C LYS A 567 -3.10 23.12 -16.68
N SER A 568 -3.77 22.54 -17.67
CA SER A 568 -3.15 21.66 -18.66
C SER A 568 -2.22 22.44 -19.59
N LYS A 569 -1.14 21.79 -20.03
CA LYS A 569 -0.30 22.34 -21.10
C LYS A 569 -0.96 22.05 -22.45
N GLY A 570 -1.26 23.09 -23.22
CA GLY A 570 -1.93 22.94 -24.52
C GLY A 570 -3.41 22.68 -24.38
N ILE A 571 -3.87 21.53 -24.89
CA ILE A 571 -5.29 21.19 -24.91
C ILE A 571 -5.84 21.07 -23.49
N GLU A 572 -7.00 21.69 -23.28
CA GLU A 572 -7.81 21.57 -22.08
C GLU A 572 -8.45 20.16 -22.02
N ARG A 573 -7.73 19.20 -21.43
CA ARG A 573 -8.20 17.82 -21.21
C ARG A 573 -7.82 17.27 -19.86
N LEU A 574 -8.75 16.53 -19.27
CA LEU A 574 -8.48 15.63 -18.15
C LEU A 574 -7.83 14.36 -18.67
N ALA A 575 -6.94 13.78 -17.87
CA ALA A 575 -6.62 12.37 -17.97
C ALA A 575 -6.93 11.64 -16.66
N VAL A 576 -7.33 10.39 -16.81
CA VAL A 576 -7.54 9.44 -15.71
C VAL A 576 -6.53 8.33 -15.87
N LEU A 577 -5.80 8.05 -14.80
CA LEU A 577 -4.87 6.94 -14.69
C LEU A 577 -5.47 5.84 -13.82
N ARG A 578 -5.39 4.61 -14.31
CA ARG A 578 -5.54 3.39 -13.52
C ARG A 578 -4.27 2.57 -13.59
N ALA A 579 -3.80 2.08 -12.44
CA ALA A 579 -2.61 1.25 -12.37
C ALA A 579 -2.84 0.07 -11.44
N ASP A 580 -2.23 -1.07 -11.76
CA ASP A 580 -2.32 -2.28 -10.95
C ASP A 580 -1.02 -3.09 -10.97
N ILE A 581 -0.72 -3.75 -9.83
CA ILE A 581 0.46 -4.60 -9.68
C ILE A 581 0.28 -5.92 -10.42
N ASP A 582 1.26 -6.24 -11.25
CA ASP A 582 1.26 -7.47 -12.03
C ASP A 582 1.50 -8.70 -11.15
N ASN A 583 0.60 -9.69 -11.26
CA ASN A 583 0.74 -11.02 -10.63
C ASN A 583 0.78 -11.02 -9.09
N LEU A 584 0.17 -10.03 -8.42
CA LEU A 584 0.22 -9.93 -6.96
C LEU A 584 -0.23 -11.21 -6.23
N GLY A 585 -1.31 -11.85 -6.68
CA GLY A 585 -1.77 -13.13 -6.09
C GLY A 585 -0.74 -14.25 -6.21
N THR A 586 -0.12 -14.41 -7.38
CA THR A 586 0.95 -15.39 -7.61
C THR A 586 2.20 -15.05 -6.79
N LEU A 587 2.50 -13.76 -6.64
CA LEU A 587 3.63 -13.27 -5.85
C LEU A 587 3.54 -13.71 -4.39
N PHE A 588 2.38 -13.59 -3.75
CA PHE A 588 2.20 -14.05 -2.37
C PHE A 588 2.21 -15.57 -2.23
N GLN A 589 1.77 -16.31 -3.25
CA GLN A 589 1.69 -17.77 -3.18
C GLN A 589 3.02 -18.46 -3.45
N THR A 590 3.74 -18.04 -4.50
CA THR A 590 4.92 -18.76 -4.99
C THR A 590 6.16 -17.87 -5.13
N GLY A 591 6.08 -16.60 -4.75
CA GLY A 591 7.15 -15.63 -4.98
C GLY A 591 8.49 -16.01 -4.34
N PHE A 592 8.47 -16.63 -3.15
CA PHE A 592 9.67 -17.04 -2.41
C PHE A 592 10.08 -18.50 -2.64
N GLU A 593 9.46 -19.22 -3.57
CA GLU A 593 9.91 -20.57 -3.96
C GLU A 593 11.21 -20.46 -4.78
N ASP A 594 12.29 -21.13 -4.36
CA ASP A 594 13.53 -21.20 -5.12
C ASP A 594 13.81 -22.64 -5.54
N ARG A 595 13.24 -23.07 -6.67
CA ARG A 595 13.33 -24.45 -7.15
C ARG A 595 14.75 -24.91 -7.49
N GLY A 596 15.68 -23.98 -7.64
CA GLY A 596 17.08 -24.26 -7.92
C GLY A 596 17.95 -24.35 -6.67
N PHE A 597 17.44 -23.97 -5.50
CA PHE A 597 18.22 -23.96 -4.26
C PHE A 597 18.59 -25.39 -3.81
N VAL A 598 19.89 -25.58 -3.58
CA VAL A 598 20.49 -26.81 -3.05
C VAL A 598 21.21 -26.43 -1.77
N ASN A 599 20.95 -27.15 -0.68
CA ASN A 599 21.60 -26.90 0.60
C ASN A 599 23.06 -27.39 0.60
N ILE A 600 23.78 -27.12 1.70
CA ILE A 600 25.19 -27.52 1.86
C ILE A 600 25.42 -29.03 1.78
N ASP A 601 24.39 -29.84 2.08
CA ASP A 601 24.42 -31.29 2.01
C ASP A 601 24.14 -31.84 0.58
N GLY A 602 23.93 -30.95 -0.40
CA GLY A 602 23.62 -31.34 -1.78
C GLY A 602 22.15 -31.72 -2.00
N GLU A 603 21.27 -31.55 -1.02
CA GLU A 603 19.84 -31.82 -1.13
C GLU A 603 19.07 -30.59 -1.66
N LYS A 604 18.08 -30.84 -2.52
CA LYS A 604 17.20 -29.77 -3.03
C LYS A 604 16.25 -29.30 -1.92
N GLU A 605 16.25 -28.00 -1.65
CA GLU A 605 15.36 -27.37 -0.67
C GLU A 605 14.58 -26.20 -1.29
N PRO A 606 13.59 -26.50 -2.15
CA PRO A 606 12.94 -25.49 -2.99
C PRO A 606 12.12 -24.44 -2.22
N TYR A 607 11.84 -24.68 -0.94
CA TYR A 607 10.99 -23.83 -0.11
C TYR A 607 11.74 -23.21 1.09
N LYS A 608 13.08 -23.20 1.07
CA LYS A 608 13.94 -22.62 2.13
C LYS A 608 13.55 -21.18 2.51
N PHE A 609 13.21 -20.37 1.51
CA PHE A 609 12.87 -18.95 1.70
C PHE A 609 11.37 -18.69 1.92
N VAL A 610 10.52 -19.72 1.83
CA VAL A 610 9.07 -19.60 2.06
C VAL A 610 8.81 -19.52 3.57
N ARG A 611 8.63 -18.29 4.06
CA ARG A 611 8.36 -17.98 5.46
C ARG A 611 7.21 -16.98 5.58
N PHE A 612 6.40 -17.13 6.63
CA PHE A 612 5.23 -16.27 6.82
C PHE A 612 5.65 -14.82 7.09
N SER A 613 6.70 -14.60 7.88
CA SER A 613 7.29 -13.28 8.12
C SER A 613 7.65 -12.54 6.83
N LYS A 614 8.22 -13.21 5.83
CA LYS A 614 8.53 -12.59 4.53
C LYS A 614 7.28 -12.12 3.78
N THR A 615 6.18 -12.85 3.90
CA THR A 615 4.88 -12.46 3.33
C THR A 615 4.33 -11.21 4.03
N VAL A 616 4.46 -11.12 5.36
CA VAL A 616 4.08 -9.92 6.14
C VAL A 616 4.89 -8.70 5.69
N VAL A 617 6.22 -8.85 5.59
CA VAL A 617 7.13 -7.77 5.17
C VAL A 617 6.79 -7.27 3.77
N LEU A 618 6.62 -8.19 2.81
CA LEU A 618 6.26 -7.86 1.44
C LEU A 618 4.94 -7.08 1.38
N SER A 619 3.93 -7.53 2.13
CA SER A 619 2.61 -6.88 2.20
C SER A 619 2.72 -5.44 2.73
N ARG A 620 3.50 -5.24 3.80
CA ARG A 620 3.74 -3.91 4.39
C ARG A 620 4.49 -2.98 3.43
N TYR A 621 5.49 -3.49 2.72
CA TYR A 621 6.30 -2.72 1.76
C TYR A 621 5.46 -2.24 0.57
N LEU A 622 4.61 -3.10 0.01
CA LEU A 622 3.68 -2.69 -1.04
C LEU A 622 2.66 -1.67 -0.53
N SER A 623 2.08 -1.91 0.64
CA SER A 623 1.16 -0.98 1.28
C SER A 623 1.79 0.41 1.50
N ASP A 624 3.00 0.49 2.04
CA ASP A 624 3.69 1.77 2.26
C ASP A 624 4.01 2.50 0.94
N PHE A 625 4.38 1.76 -0.10
CA PHE A 625 4.64 2.34 -1.43
C PHE A 625 3.38 3.03 -1.99
N PHE A 626 2.26 2.30 -2.03
CA PHE A 626 1.01 2.81 -2.61
C PHE A 626 0.20 3.72 -1.67
N LYS A 627 0.48 3.74 -0.37
CA LYS A 627 -0.20 4.68 0.56
C LYS A 627 0.64 5.94 0.83
N ARG A 628 1.94 5.81 1.12
CA ARG A 628 2.79 6.93 1.53
C ARG A 628 3.68 7.45 0.41
N VAL A 629 4.43 6.56 -0.24
CA VAL A 629 5.46 6.95 -1.23
C VAL A 629 4.84 7.61 -2.46
N ILE A 630 3.66 7.13 -2.89
CA ILE A 630 2.94 7.74 -4.02
C ILE A 630 2.66 9.24 -3.81
N ASN A 631 2.39 9.68 -2.57
CA ASN A 631 2.19 11.09 -2.26
C ASN A 631 3.49 11.88 -2.50
N LEU A 632 4.64 11.33 -2.10
CA LEU A 632 5.96 11.95 -2.33
C LEU A 632 6.29 12.06 -3.83
N ILE A 633 5.94 11.04 -4.63
CA ILE A 633 6.10 11.06 -6.09
C ILE A 633 5.29 12.22 -6.71
N LEU A 634 4.03 12.36 -6.29
CA LEU A 634 3.12 13.39 -6.80
C LEU A 634 3.49 14.81 -6.33
N GLU A 635 3.96 14.94 -5.10
CA GLU A 635 4.46 16.21 -4.53
C GLU A 635 5.75 16.70 -5.18
N ARG A 636 6.47 15.82 -5.88
CA ARG A 636 7.81 16.13 -6.44
C ARG A 636 8.78 16.65 -5.37
N LYS A 637 8.65 16.12 -4.14
CA LYS A 637 9.44 16.57 -2.98
C LYS A 637 10.89 16.13 -3.09
N ASN A 638 11.76 16.87 -2.39
CA ASN A 638 13.18 16.54 -2.21
C ASN A 638 13.99 16.47 -3.52
N LEU A 639 13.62 17.29 -4.52
CA LEU A 639 14.37 17.51 -5.78
C LEU A 639 15.82 18.00 -5.56
N THR A 640 16.06 18.68 -4.44
CA THR A 640 17.33 19.32 -4.08
C THR A 640 18.06 18.61 -2.95
N ASP A 641 17.49 17.54 -2.39
CA ASP A 641 18.16 16.75 -1.36
C ASP A 641 19.16 15.81 -2.04
N GLU A 642 20.45 16.11 -1.92
CA GLU A 642 21.53 15.26 -2.47
C GLU A 642 21.47 13.82 -1.93
N LYS A 643 20.81 13.59 -0.79
CA LYS A 643 20.61 12.25 -0.20
C LYS A 643 19.45 11.49 -0.85
N ASN A 644 18.56 12.19 -1.55
CA ASN A 644 17.41 11.59 -2.22
C ASN A 644 17.77 11.14 -3.64
N GLU A 645 18.40 9.97 -3.73
CA GLU A 645 18.93 9.50 -5.00
C GLU A 645 17.89 9.00 -6.01
N LEU A 646 16.65 8.75 -5.58
CA LEU A 646 15.60 8.22 -6.46
C LEU A 646 14.97 9.28 -7.37
N PHE A 647 14.89 10.48 -6.85
CA PHE A 647 14.20 11.60 -7.47
C PHE A 647 15.20 12.64 -8.01
N LYS A 648 16.44 12.19 -8.30
CA LYS A 648 17.48 13.02 -8.94
C LYS A 648 16.96 13.68 -10.22
N GLU A 649 16.06 13.00 -10.93
CA GLU A 649 15.39 13.55 -12.10
C GLU A 649 13.99 12.94 -12.27
N TYR A 650 12.94 13.75 -12.08
CA TYR A 650 11.59 13.38 -12.47
C TYR A 650 11.41 13.49 -13.99
N CYS A 651 10.48 12.72 -14.55
CA CYS A 651 10.04 12.91 -15.92
C CYS A 651 9.45 14.31 -16.10
N ASN A 652 10.12 15.15 -16.90
CA ASN A 652 9.71 16.53 -17.22
C ASN A 652 9.73 16.78 -18.74
N ILE A 653 9.61 15.72 -19.56
CA ILE A 653 9.74 15.74 -21.02
C ILE A 653 8.62 16.59 -21.67
N ILE A 654 7.42 16.59 -21.08
CA ILE A 654 6.25 17.29 -21.61
C ILE A 654 6.09 18.64 -20.91
N THR A 655 6.11 18.65 -19.59
CA THR A 655 5.87 19.86 -18.78
C THR A 655 7.04 20.81 -18.73
N GLU A 656 8.26 20.35 -19.05
CA GLU A 656 9.49 21.15 -19.07
C GLU A 656 9.72 21.92 -17.76
N ARG A 657 9.31 21.34 -16.64
CA ARG A 657 9.54 21.95 -15.33
C ARG A 657 11.05 22.01 -15.06
N THR A 658 11.56 23.20 -14.76
CA THR A 658 12.95 23.40 -14.33
C THR A 658 13.18 22.83 -12.94
N LYS A 659 14.44 22.55 -12.57
CA LYS A 659 14.81 22.09 -11.21
C LYS A 659 14.40 23.08 -10.11
N GLU A 660 14.26 24.36 -10.45
CA GLU A 660 13.83 25.43 -9.55
C GLU A 660 12.31 25.44 -9.30
N LYS A 661 11.50 24.87 -10.21
CA LYS A 661 10.05 24.73 -10.05
C LYS A 661 9.73 23.48 -9.22
N THR A 662 9.61 23.70 -7.91
CA THR A 662 9.23 22.69 -6.90
C THR A 662 7.72 22.44 -6.80
N ASP A 663 6.93 23.01 -7.70
CA ASP A 663 5.47 22.81 -7.70
C ASP A 663 5.12 21.32 -7.91
N GLY A 664 4.16 20.85 -7.12
CA GLY A 664 3.58 19.52 -7.25
C GLY A 664 2.82 19.34 -8.57
N ARG A 665 2.48 18.09 -8.90
CA ARG A 665 1.73 17.77 -10.14
C ARG A 665 0.27 18.22 -10.04
N ASN A 666 -0.34 18.67 -11.14
CA ASN A 666 -1.77 18.98 -11.18
C ASN A 666 -2.59 17.70 -11.30
N ILE A 667 -2.60 16.93 -10.20
CA ILE A 667 -3.24 15.63 -10.07
C ILE A 667 -3.99 15.59 -8.73
N VAL A 668 -5.12 14.89 -8.74
CA VAL A 668 -5.88 14.54 -7.54
C VAL A 668 -5.87 13.03 -7.45
N LEU A 669 -5.27 12.51 -6.38
CA LEU A 669 -5.29 11.09 -6.08
C LEU A 669 -6.63 10.75 -5.43
N VAL A 670 -7.42 9.91 -6.09
CA VAL A 670 -8.76 9.55 -5.61
C VAL A 670 -8.64 8.42 -4.60
N TYR A 671 -7.92 7.37 -4.99
CA TYR A 671 -7.58 6.26 -4.12
C TYR A 671 -6.28 5.61 -4.58
N SER A 672 -5.56 5.05 -3.61
CA SER A 672 -4.34 4.29 -3.82
C SER A 672 -4.12 3.40 -2.61
N GLY A 673 -4.19 2.08 -2.81
CA GLY A 673 -4.08 1.13 -1.72
C GLY A 673 -4.14 -0.31 -2.20
N GLY A 674 -3.24 -1.14 -1.67
CA GLY A 674 -3.07 -2.52 -2.10
C GLY A 674 -2.33 -2.59 -3.43
N ASP A 675 -3.04 -3.01 -4.47
CA ASP A 675 -2.59 -3.10 -5.86
C ASP A 675 -3.12 -2.00 -6.79
N ASP A 676 -4.29 -1.39 -6.52
CA ASP A 676 -4.97 -0.46 -7.44
C ASP A 676 -4.69 1.03 -7.12
N VAL A 677 -4.49 1.82 -8.17
CA VAL A 677 -4.31 3.28 -8.11
C VAL A 677 -5.28 3.95 -9.08
N PHE A 678 -6.01 4.95 -8.60
CA PHE A 678 -6.87 5.79 -9.44
C PHE A 678 -6.57 7.28 -9.20
N ALA A 679 -6.10 7.95 -10.26
CA ALA A 679 -5.73 9.36 -10.22
C ALA A 679 -6.37 10.13 -11.39
N ILE A 680 -6.77 11.38 -11.14
CA ILE A 680 -7.31 12.28 -12.16
C ILE A 680 -6.46 13.55 -12.19
N GLY A 681 -6.04 14.00 -13.35
CA GLY A 681 -5.15 15.15 -13.48
C GLY A 681 -5.21 15.84 -14.83
N THR A 682 -4.34 16.83 -15.02
CA THR A 682 -4.04 17.32 -16.36
C THR A 682 -3.39 16.21 -17.17
N TRP A 683 -3.70 16.14 -18.46
CA TRP A 683 -3.24 15.05 -19.31
C TRP A 683 -1.71 14.91 -19.35
N ASN A 684 -1.00 16.04 -19.38
CA ASN A 684 0.46 16.11 -19.40
C ASN A 684 1.06 15.61 -18.08
N ASP A 685 0.47 15.99 -16.94
CA ASP A 685 0.98 15.54 -15.63
C ASP A 685 0.77 14.06 -15.39
N ILE A 686 -0.36 13.52 -15.85
CA ILE A 686 -0.68 12.10 -15.70
C ILE A 686 0.28 11.21 -16.49
N ILE A 687 0.64 11.60 -17.73
CA ILE A 687 1.64 10.84 -18.51
C ILE A 687 2.98 10.81 -17.78
N GLU A 688 3.51 11.95 -17.36
CA GLU A 688 4.79 12.02 -16.65
C GLU A 688 4.76 11.31 -15.29
N PHE A 689 3.67 11.47 -14.54
CA PHE A 689 3.47 10.75 -13.28
C PHE A 689 3.49 9.24 -13.48
N SER A 690 2.89 8.73 -14.55
CA SER A 690 2.88 7.28 -14.82
C SER A 690 4.29 6.72 -15.02
N VAL A 691 5.17 7.50 -15.67
CA VAL A 691 6.59 7.16 -15.87
C VAL A 691 7.35 7.18 -14.54
N ASP A 692 7.15 8.21 -13.72
CA ASP A 692 7.81 8.30 -12.41
C ASP A 692 7.33 7.21 -11.46
N LEU A 693 6.04 6.91 -11.44
CA LEU A 693 5.45 5.83 -10.63
C LEU A 693 6.08 4.49 -11.01
N ARG A 694 6.14 4.16 -12.31
CA ARG A 694 6.78 2.93 -12.80
C ARG A 694 8.27 2.89 -12.48
N THR A 695 8.97 4.01 -12.64
CA THR A 695 10.43 4.09 -12.41
C THR A 695 10.75 3.92 -10.94
N ALA A 696 10.04 4.63 -10.05
CA ALA A 696 10.19 4.48 -8.61
C ALA A 696 9.86 3.06 -8.15
N PHE A 697 8.80 2.45 -8.72
CA PHE A 697 8.45 1.06 -8.40
C PHE A 697 9.47 0.06 -8.93
N LYS A 698 10.06 0.30 -10.12
CA LYS A 698 11.20 -0.47 -10.67
C LYS A 698 12.33 -0.55 -9.67
N GLU A 699 12.72 0.62 -9.18
CA GLU A 699 13.86 0.75 -8.29
C GLU A 699 13.59 0.11 -6.93
N PHE A 700 12.38 0.34 -6.40
CA PHE A 700 11.94 -0.24 -5.13
C PHE A 700 11.84 -1.77 -5.16
N SER A 701 11.23 -2.33 -6.21
CA SER A 701 11.01 -3.77 -6.35
C SER A 701 12.23 -4.53 -6.90
N SER A 702 13.35 -3.82 -7.14
CA SER A 702 14.52 -4.34 -7.85
C SER A 702 14.16 -4.96 -9.22
N ASP A 703 13.18 -4.37 -9.91
CA ASP A 703 12.60 -4.80 -11.18
C ASP A 703 12.06 -6.23 -11.21
N ARG A 704 11.76 -6.82 -10.04
CA ARG A 704 11.18 -8.16 -9.92
C ARG A 704 9.65 -8.16 -9.89
N VAL A 705 9.05 -7.01 -9.58
CA VAL A 705 7.59 -6.80 -9.59
C VAL A 705 7.27 -5.61 -10.47
N THR A 706 6.26 -5.74 -11.32
CA THR A 706 5.93 -4.76 -12.35
C THR A 706 4.51 -4.22 -12.23
N LEU A 707 4.25 -3.13 -12.96
CA LEU A 707 3.00 -2.38 -12.92
C LEU A 707 2.46 -2.24 -14.34
N SER A 708 1.17 -2.48 -14.52
CA SER A 708 0.46 -2.20 -15.77
C SER A 708 -0.46 -1.00 -15.60
N VAL A 709 -0.48 -0.10 -16.59
CA VAL A 709 -1.19 1.19 -16.51
C VAL A 709 -2.06 1.45 -17.72
N GLY A 710 -3.28 1.95 -17.47
CA GLY A 710 -4.16 2.53 -18.49
C GLY A 710 -4.34 4.04 -18.27
N ILE A 711 -4.25 4.82 -19.34
CA ILE A 711 -4.48 6.28 -19.34
C ILE A 711 -5.57 6.65 -20.34
N GLY A 712 -6.70 7.13 -19.83
CA GLY A 712 -7.80 7.66 -20.63
C GLY A 712 -7.81 9.19 -20.63
N PHE A 713 -8.24 9.80 -21.74
CA PHE A 713 -8.28 11.26 -21.94
C PHE A 713 -9.72 11.71 -22.18
N PHE A 714 -10.17 12.73 -21.47
CA PHE A 714 -11.58 13.12 -21.42
C PHE A 714 -11.79 14.62 -21.33
N ASP A 715 -13.00 15.04 -21.72
CA ASP A 715 -13.51 16.39 -21.47
C ASP A 715 -13.96 16.54 -20.01
N GLU A 716 -13.91 17.75 -19.46
CA GLU A 716 -14.29 18.04 -18.06
C GLU A 716 -15.75 17.71 -17.74
N ASN A 717 -16.64 17.72 -18.74
CA ASN A 717 -18.06 17.43 -18.56
C ASN A 717 -18.40 15.94 -18.77
N TYR A 718 -17.42 15.12 -19.16
CA TYR A 718 -17.65 13.72 -19.44
C TYR A 718 -17.98 12.93 -18.15
N PRO A 719 -18.90 11.94 -18.17
CA PRO A 719 -19.29 11.25 -16.93
C PRO A 719 -18.16 10.41 -16.32
N ILE A 720 -17.90 10.56 -15.02
CA ILE A 720 -16.78 9.86 -14.34
C ILE A 720 -16.92 8.34 -14.42
N PHE A 721 -18.12 7.79 -14.25
CA PHE A 721 -18.33 6.35 -14.37
C PHE A 721 -17.81 5.82 -15.71
N GLN A 722 -18.05 6.54 -16.80
CA GLN A 722 -17.56 6.19 -18.13
C GLN A 722 -16.04 6.39 -18.25
N MET A 723 -15.48 7.44 -17.63
CA MET A 723 -14.03 7.62 -17.55
C MET A 723 -13.37 6.41 -16.88
N ALA A 724 -13.85 6.02 -15.70
CA ALA A 724 -13.30 4.92 -14.92
C ALA A 724 -13.41 3.56 -15.62
N GLN A 725 -14.53 3.31 -16.31
CA GLN A 725 -14.73 2.11 -17.11
C GLN A 725 -13.76 2.06 -18.30
N LYS A 726 -13.71 3.12 -19.12
CA LYS A 726 -12.86 3.16 -20.33
C LYS A 726 -11.37 3.10 -19.98
N THR A 727 -10.94 3.78 -18.92
CA THR A 727 -9.56 3.68 -18.44
C THR A 727 -9.27 2.28 -17.88
N GLY A 728 -10.24 1.63 -17.25
CA GLY A 728 -10.10 0.25 -16.78
C GLY A 728 -9.98 -0.76 -17.91
N GLU A 729 -10.66 -0.53 -19.04
CA GLU A 729 -10.46 -1.32 -20.27
C GLU A 729 -9.04 -1.15 -20.82
N LEU A 730 -8.47 0.05 -20.80
CA LEU A 730 -7.07 0.30 -21.18
C LEU A 730 -6.08 -0.41 -20.24
N GLU A 731 -6.30 -0.34 -18.93
CA GLU A 731 -5.47 -1.04 -17.94
C GLU A 731 -5.51 -2.57 -18.17
N LYS A 732 -6.68 -3.13 -18.46
CA LYS A 732 -6.81 -4.55 -18.86
C LYS A 732 -6.06 -4.84 -20.15
N LEU A 733 -6.16 -3.99 -21.17
CA LEU A 733 -5.39 -4.15 -22.42
C LEU A 733 -3.87 -4.13 -22.18
N ALA A 734 -3.39 -3.31 -21.26
CA ALA A 734 -1.99 -3.31 -20.84
C ALA A 734 -1.59 -4.64 -20.19
N LYS A 735 -2.44 -5.20 -19.30
CA LYS A 735 -2.20 -6.49 -18.65
C LYS A 735 -2.18 -7.69 -19.59
N LEU A 736 -2.93 -7.64 -20.69
CA LEU A 736 -2.99 -8.71 -21.70
C LEU A 736 -1.83 -8.65 -22.71
N TYR A 737 -1.00 -7.61 -22.65
CA TYR A 737 0.01 -7.35 -23.67
C TYR A 737 1.12 -8.42 -23.70
N ASN A 738 1.12 -9.22 -24.77
CA ASN A 738 1.96 -10.38 -25.08
C ASN A 738 1.61 -11.69 -24.34
N GLU A 739 0.38 -11.89 -23.85
CA GLU A 739 -0.06 -13.19 -23.30
C GLU A 739 -0.07 -14.35 -24.33
N ASN A 740 0.10 -14.05 -25.63
CA ASN A 740 -0.02 -15.01 -26.72
C ASN A 740 1.32 -15.64 -27.19
N GLU A 741 2.46 -15.31 -26.59
CA GLU A 741 3.73 -16.03 -26.83
C GLU A 741 3.90 -17.16 -25.80
N ILE A 742 3.87 -18.41 -26.26
CA ILE A 742 4.01 -19.61 -25.41
C ILE A 742 5.26 -19.48 -24.51
N GLY A 743 5.05 -19.38 -23.20
CA GLY A 743 6.12 -19.39 -22.19
C GLY A 743 6.57 -18.03 -21.65
N LYS A 744 6.00 -16.89 -22.10
CA LYS A 744 6.25 -15.56 -21.48
C LYS A 744 5.04 -15.09 -20.68
N THR A 745 5.23 -14.82 -19.38
CA THR A 745 4.25 -14.09 -18.57
C THR A 745 4.31 -12.62 -18.93
N ALA A 746 3.49 -12.17 -19.88
CA ALA A 746 3.59 -10.82 -20.35
C ALA A 746 2.66 -9.85 -19.62
N LYS A 747 3.28 -9.00 -18.81
CA LYS A 747 2.74 -7.80 -18.14
C LYS A 747 3.79 -6.69 -18.22
N ASP A 748 3.78 -5.65 -17.39
CA ASP A 748 4.73 -4.52 -17.47
C ASP A 748 4.54 -3.63 -18.70
N ALA A 749 3.33 -3.08 -18.87
CA ALA A 749 2.96 -2.30 -20.04
C ALA A 749 2.13 -1.05 -19.70
N ILE A 750 2.06 -0.13 -20.67
CA ILE A 750 1.21 1.07 -20.61
C ILE A 750 0.29 1.10 -21.83
N ALA A 751 -0.99 1.43 -21.60
CA ALA A 751 -1.99 1.64 -22.64
C ALA A 751 -2.51 3.09 -22.61
N LEU A 752 -2.37 3.79 -23.74
CA LEU A 752 -2.83 5.17 -23.92
C LEU A 752 -3.17 5.44 -25.38
N PHE A 753 -4.13 6.32 -25.66
CA PHE A 753 -4.60 6.63 -27.02
C PHE A 753 -5.01 5.40 -27.86
N GLY A 754 -5.42 4.30 -27.22
CA GLY A 754 -5.73 3.04 -27.89
C GLY A 754 -4.51 2.22 -28.34
N HIS A 755 -3.30 2.66 -27.98
CA HIS A 755 -2.05 1.94 -28.23
C HIS A 755 -1.51 1.35 -26.93
N VAL A 756 -0.83 0.21 -27.05
CA VAL A 756 -0.17 -0.48 -25.93
C VAL A 756 1.31 -0.64 -26.24
N TYR A 757 2.17 -0.41 -25.24
CA TYR A 757 3.63 -0.48 -25.31
C TYR A 757 4.21 -1.13 -24.06
N LYS A 758 5.39 -1.77 -24.17
CA LYS A 758 6.24 -1.96 -22.99
C LYS A 758 6.72 -0.61 -22.47
N TRP A 759 6.98 -0.55 -21.17
CA TRP A 759 7.47 0.68 -20.55
C TRP A 759 8.77 1.20 -21.15
N ASP A 760 9.74 0.32 -21.38
CA ASP A 760 11.04 0.71 -21.95
C ASP A 760 10.88 1.27 -23.38
N ASP A 761 9.96 0.75 -24.18
CA ASP A 761 9.65 1.27 -25.52
C ASP A 761 8.91 2.60 -25.45
N PHE A 762 7.94 2.74 -24.55
CA PHE A 762 7.23 4.00 -24.35
C PHE A 762 8.20 5.12 -23.90
N ILE A 763 9.01 4.86 -22.88
CA ILE A 763 9.95 5.84 -22.33
C ILE A 763 11.08 6.11 -23.34
N GLY A 764 11.73 5.07 -23.84
CA GLY A 764 12.89 5.19 -24.71
C GLY A 764 12.56 5.64 -26.12
N LYS A 765 11.57 5.01 -26.76
CA LYS A 765 11.27 5.20 -28.19
C LYS A 765 10.21 6.25 -28.46
N VAL A 766 9.14 6.27 -27.68
CA VAL A 766 8.05 7.25 -27.88
C VAL A 766 8.45 8.61 -27.31
N LEU A 767 8.79 8.68 -26.03
CA LEU A 767 9.09 9.95 -25.35
C LEU A 767 10.51 10.46 -25.65
N ASN A 768 11.54 9.69 -25.31
CA ASN A 768 12.94 10.16 -25.38
C ASN A 768 13.51 10.25 -26.80
N GLU A 769 13.08 9.39 -27.73
CA GLU A 769 13.52 9.43 -29.13
C GLU A 769 12.56 10.29 -29.96
N LYS A 770 11.35 9.79 -30.26
CA LYS A 770 10.49 10.37 -31.29
C LYS A 770 9.89 11.71 -30.87
N TYR A 771 9.25 11.81 -29.71
CA TYR A 771 8.65 13.05 -29.22
C TYR A 771 9.70 14.15 -29.00
N SER A 772 10.80 13.85 -28.28
CA SER A 772 11.89 14.80 -28.06
C SER A 772 12.53 15.27 -29.38
N TYR A 773 12.73 14.37 -30.34
CA TYR A 773 13.21 14.73 -31.67
C TYR A 773 12.25 15.70 -32.36
N LEU A 774 10.96 15.37 -32.43
CA LEU A 774 9.97 16.23 -33.09
C LEU A 774 9.92 17.62 -32.43
N LYS A 775 9.89 17.65 -31.10
CA LYS A 775 9.85 18.88 -30.31
C LYS A 775 11.09 19.77 -30.51
N SER A 776 12.26 19.17 -30.71
CA SER A 776 13.51 19.90 -31.00
C SER A 776 13.57 20.48 -32.41
N ARG A 777 12.89 19.85 -33.39
CA ARG A 777 13.00 20.19 -34.82
C ARG A 777 11.82 20.97 -35.38
N ILE A 778 10.64 20.91 -34.77
CA ILE A 778 9.39 21.46 -35.34
C ILE A 778 8.86 22.63 -34.51
N SER A 779 8.34 23.64 -35.19
CA SER A 779 7.41 24.61 -34.61
C SER A 779 6.01 24.44 -35.22
N LEU A 780 4.99 24.60 -34.38
CA LEU A 780 3.58 24.61 -34.77
C LEU A 780 3.03 26.04 -34.90
N LYS A 781 3.86 27.06 -34.63
CA LYS A 781 3.53 28.48 -34.76
C LYS A 781 4.21 29.08 -35.99
N GLU A 782 3.42 29.75 -36.81
CA GLU A 782 3.90 30.42 -38.02
C GLU A 782 4.64 31.72 -37.63
N ASN A 783 5.77 32.04 -38.27
CA ASN A 783 6.57 33.25 -38.06
C ASN A 783 7.35 33.38 -36.73
N GLU A 784 7.62 32.28 -36.03
CA GLU A 784 8.67 32.30 -35.00
C GLU A 784 10.06 32.29 -35.67
N GLU A 785 10.88 33.32 -35.48
CA GLU A 785 12.30 33.35 -35.88
C GLU A 785 13.07 32.27 -35.12
N THR A 786 13.00 31.04 -35.62
CA THR A 786 13.59 29.86 -34.99
C THR A 786 14.30 29.02 -36.03
N GLU A 787 15.28 28.25 -35.57
CA GLU A 787 15.91 27.22 -36.39
C GLU A 787 14.97 26.03 -36.68
N LYS A 788 13.78 26.00 -36.06
CA LYS A 788 12.81 24.90 -36.19
C LYS A 788 12.01 25.01 -37.48
N VAL A 789 11.55 23.87 -37.99
CA VAL A 789 10.75 23.76 -39.21
C VAL A 789 9.28 23.95 -38.87
N PHE A 790 8.62 24.92 -39.51
CA PHE A 790 7.18 25.11 -39.33
C PHE A 790 6.38 24.03 -40.07
N VAL A 791 5.50 23.34 -39.36
CA VAL A 791 4.59 22.35 -39.95
C VAL A 791 3.16 22.63 -39.49
N GLY A 792 2.31 23.15 -40.38
CA GLY A 792 0.92 23.49 -40.02
C GLY A 792 0.10 22.27 -39.54
N LYS A 793 -0.87 22.53 -38.63
CA LYS A 793 -1.73 21.51 -38.00
C LYS A 793 -2.42 20.59 -39.02
N SER A 794 -2.92 21.12 -40.13
CA SER A 794 -3.59 20.33 -41.18
C SER A 794 -2.68 19.26 -41.79
N LYS A 795 -1.39 19.57 -41.99
CA LYS A 795 -0.41 18.59 -42.49
C LYS A 795 -0.17 17.48 -41.49
N TRP A 796 -0.09 17.80 -40.19
CA TRP A 796 0.04 16.77 -39.15
C TRP A 796 -1.13 15.81 -39.12
N TYR A 797 -2.37 16.30 -39.18
CA TYR A 797 -3.54 15.41 -39.27
C TYR A 797 -3.51 14.54 -40.53
N SER A 798 -3.06 15.07 -41.68
CA SER A 798 -2.87 14.25 -42.87
C SER A 798 -1.80 13.17 -42.69
N LEU A 799 -0.65 13.51 -42.10
CA LEU A 799 0.42 12.55 -41.80
C LEU A 799 -0.06 11.47 -40.82
N MET A 800 -0.79 11.84 -39.77
CA MET A 800 -1.36 10.90 -38.81
C MET A 800 -2.35 9.93 -39.45
N ASN A 801 -3.23 10.42 -40.32
CA ASN A 801 -4.19 9.55 -41.02
C ASN A 801 -3.48 8.53 -41.90
N LEU A 802 -2.39 8.91 -42.57
CA LEU A 802 -1.57 8.01 -43.39
C LEU A 802 -0.75 7.00 -42.57
N ILE A 803 -0.37 7.37 -41.34
CA ILE A 803 0.25 6.43 -40.41
C ILE A 803 -0.82 5.46 -39.88
N ARG A 804 -2.00 5.97 -39.54
CA ARG A 804 -3.10 5.19 -38.96
C ARG A 804 -3.67 4.14 -39.92
N SER A 805 -3.82 4.49 -41.21
CA SER A 805 -4.32 3.55 -42.22
C SER A 805 -3.47 2.28 -42.34
N GLN A 806 -2.18 2.34 -41.99
CA GLN A 806 -1.29 1.18 -42.00
C GLN A 806 -1.67 0.11 -40.98
N PHE A 807 -2.36 0.48 -39.89
CA PHE A 807 -2.76 -0.45 -38.83
C PHE A 807 -4.21 -0.91 -38.98
N GLU A 808 -5.07 -0.13 -39.63
CA GLU A 808 -6.51 -0.40 -39.74
C GLU A 808 -6.87 -1.19 -41.00
N GLU A 809 -6.06 -1.15 -42.06
CA GLU A 809 -6.37 -1.74 -43.36
C GLU A 809 -5.36 -2.83 -43.76
N LYS A 810 -5.84 -4.04 -44.05
CA LYS A 810 -5.00 -5.23 -44.37
C LYS A 810 -4.54 -5.33 -45.83
N GLU A 811 -4.77 -4.30 -46.66
CA GLU A 811 -4.46 -4.34 -48.09
C GLU A 811 -3.04 -3.80 -48.40
N ASN A 812 -2.15 -4.70 -48.83
CA ASN A 812 -0.74 -4.39 -49.13
C ASN A 812 -0.53 -3.31 -50.22
N GLU A 813 -1.42 -3.19 -51.20
CA GLU A 813 -1.29 -2.19 -52.27
C GLU A 813 -1.54 -0.76 -51.77
N LYS A 814 -2.56 -0.60 -50.91
CA LYS A 814 -2.91 0.70 -50.32
C LYS A 814 -1.85 1.19 -49.34
N HIS A 815 -1.22 0.27 -48.60
CA HIS A 815 -0.07 0.54 -47.73
C HIS A 815 1.10 1.20 -48.48
N ARG A 816 1.46 0.70 -49.67
CA ARG A 816 2.53 1.29 -50.50
C ARG A 816 2.17 2.69 -51.01
N ILE A 817 0.90 2.90 -51.37
CA ILE A 817 0.41 4.20 -51.83
C ILE A 817 0.45 5.22 -50.69
N ASP A 818 0.09 4.84 -49.47
CA ASP A 818 0.08 5.74 -48.32
C ASP A 818 1.48 6.16 -47.89
N ILE A 819 2.48 5.27 -47.98
CA ILE A 819 3.91 5.64 -47.80
C ILE A 819 4.34 6.67 -48.86
N ALA A 820 3.95 6.49 -50.12
CA ALA A 820 4.27 7.46 -51.18
C ALA A 820 3.60 8.82 -50.94
N ARG A 821 2.33 8.83 -50.51
CA ARG A 821 1.60 10.05 -50.11
C ARG A 821 2.26 10.73 -48.91
N PHE A 822 2.73 9.95 -47.94
CA PHE A 822 3.42 10.47 -46.77
C PHE A 822 4.71 11.19 -47.16
N ALA A 823 5.54 10.55 -48.00
CA ALA A 823 6.75 11.17 -48.55
C ALA A 823 6.45 12.46 -49.33
N TYR A 824 5.35 12.45 -50.10
CA TYR A 824 4.89 13.63 -50.85
C TYR A 824 4.49 14.80 -49.94
N ILE A 825 3.75 14.55 -48.85
CA ILE A 825 3.35 15.59 -47.90
C ILE A 825 4.57 16.19 -47.20
N ILE A 826 5.52 15.36 -46.77
CA ILE A 826 6.77 15.81 -46.14
C ILE A 826 7.59 16.68 -47.10
N ALA A 827 7.71 16.27 -48.37
CA ALA A 827 8.45 17.03 -49.38
C ALA A 827 7.89 18.44 -49.65
N ARG A 828 6.63 18.70 -49.27
CA ARG A 828 5.95 19.99 -49.42
C ARG A 828 5.94 20.82 -48.14
N ILE A 829 6.64 20.41 -47.08
CA ILE A 829 6.85 21.26 -45.91
C ILE A 829 7.69 22.48 -46.33
N LYS A 830 7.25 23.68 -45.95
CA LYS A 830 7.93 24.93 -46.29
C LYS A 830 9.05 25.15 -45.28
N TYR A 831 10.18 25.68 -45.75
CA TYR A 831 11.31 26.11 -44.93
C TYR A 831 11.98 27.31 -45.62
N ASP A 832 12.65 28.15 -44.85
CA ASP A 832 13.47 29.24 -45.36
C ASP A 832 14.81 28.68 -45.87
N LYS A 833 15.08 28.90 -47.16
CA LYS A 833 16.32 28.48 -47.82
C LYS A 833 17.52 29.35 -47.44
N GLN A 834 17.29 30.54 -46.88
CA GLN A 834 18.35 31.44 -46.42
C GLN A 834 18.82 31.09 -45.00
N ASN A 835 18.00 30.35 -44.23
CA ASN A 835 18.36 29.86 -42.91
C ASN A 835 18.97 28.44 -43.01
N GLU A 836 20.30 28.37 -43.07
CA GLU A 836 21.05 27.11 -43.21
C GLU A 836 20.71 26.07 -42.12
N ARG A 837 20.49 26.52 -40.88
CA ARG A 837 20.15 25.63 -39.75
C ARG A 837 18.74 25.06 -39.92
N GLN A 838 17.78 25.87 -40.36
CA GLN A 838 16.41 25.42 -40.62
C GLN A 838 16.35 24.48 -41.84
N GLN A 839 17.11 24.76 -42.90
CA GLN A 839 17.25 23.87 -44.04
C GLN A 839 17.81 22.50 -43.64
N LYS A 840 18.86 22.47 -42.80
CA LYS A 840 19.41 21.22 -42.26
C LYS A 840 18.37 20.46 -41.44
N ASN A 841 17.66 21.15 -40.54
CA ASN A 841 16.60 20.56 -39.72
C ASN A 841 15.47 19.96 -40.57
N TYR A 842 15.09 20.59 -41.68
CA TYR A 842 14.10 20.06 -42.61
C TYR A 842 14.58 18.79 -43.32
N LEU A 843 15.81 18.78 -43.84
CA LEU A 843 16.38 17.61 -44.52
C LEU A 843 16.48 16.41 -43.57
N ASP A 844 16.94 16.65 -42.35
CA ASP A 844 17.03 15.63 -41.29
C ASP A 844 15.64 15.13 -40.92
N LEU A 845 14.67 16.03 -40.68
CA LEU A 845 13.28 15.69 -40.36
C LEU A 845 12.65 14.82 -41.45
N LYS A 846 12.84 15.19 -42.72
CA LYS A 846 12.32 14.45 -43.87
C LYS A 846 12.87 13.03 -43.90
N LYS A 847 14.19 12.88 -43.73
CA LYS A 847 14.84 11.57 -43.72
C LYS A 847 14.32 10.72 -42.57
N GLN A 848 14.29 11.28 -41.35
CA GLN A 848 13.93 10.52 -40.15
C GLN A 848 12.48 10.05 -40.15
N LEU A 849 11.53 10.93 -40.48
CA LEU A 849 10.11 10.56 -40.58
C LEU A 849 9.87 9.48 -41.63
N PHE A 850 10.59 9.53 -42.75
CA PHE A 850 10.47 8.52 -43.81
C PHE A 850 11.09 7.17 -43.42
N GLU A 851 12.12 7.14 -42.56
CA GLU A 851 12.63 5.87 -42.03
C GLU A 851 11.65 5.25 -41.02
N TRP A 852 11.13 6.04 -40.06
CA TRP A 852 10.21 5.52 -39.04
C TRP A 852 8.90 4.97 -39.62
N ILE A 853 8.37 5.52 -40.72
CA ILE A 853 7.12 5.01 -41.29
C ILE A 853 7.28 3.66 -42.03
N LYS A 854 8.51 3.23 -42.36
CA LYS A 854 8.72 1.95 -43.06
C LYS A 854 8.55 0.74 -42.14
N ASN A 855 8.66 0.94 -40.83
CA ASN A 855 8.51 -0.10 -39.82
C ASN A 855 7.21 0.15 -39.04
N GLU A 856 6.36 -0.87 -38.95
CA GLU A 856 5.04 -0.77 -38.34
C GLU A 856 5.11 -0.34 -36.85
N GLU A 857 6.08 -0.87 -36.11
CA GLU A 857 6.26 -0.55 -34.70
C GLU A 857 6.73 0.90 -34.50
N ASP A 858 7.72 1.33 -35.29
CA ASP A 858 8.19 2.72 -35.29
C ASP A 858 7.08 3.69 -35.73
N ALA A 859 6.27 3.32 -36.72
CA ALA A 859 5.14 4.10 -37.18
C ALA A 859 4.09 4.27 -36.06
N LYS A 860 3.79 3.19 -35.32
CA LYS A 860 2.87 3.21 -34.18
C LYS A 860 3.42 4.10 -33.05
N GLN A 861 4.71 3.99 -32.74
CA GLN A 861 5.38 4.82 -31.75
C GLN A 861 5.38 6.30 -32.17
N LEU A 862 5.62 6.58 -33.46
CA LEU A 862 5.59 7.91 -34.07
C LEU A 862 4.19 8.53 -33.98
N LEU A 863 3.13 7.75 -34.24
CA LEU A 863 1.75 8.22 -34.12
C LEU A 863 1.44 8.72 -32.70
N THR A 864 1.86 7.97 -31.68
CA THR A 864 1.70 8.39 -30.29
C THR A 864 2.51 9.64 -29.95
N ALA A 865 3.76 9.73 -30.42
CA ALA A 865 4.58 10.93 -30.24
C ALA A 865 3.93 12.17 -30.89
N ILE A 866 3.36 12.03 -32.09
CA ILE A 866 2.62 13.10 -32.77
C ILE A 866 1.35 13.47 -32.00
N ASN A 867 0.61 12.51 -31.45
CA ASN A 867 -0.57 12.78 -30.60
C ASN A 867 -0.21 13.66 -29.40
N ILE A 868 0.85 13.31 -28.66
CA ILE A 868 1.33 14.08 -27.50
C ILE A 868 1.73 15.49 -27.93
N LEU A 869 2.49 15.62 -29.02
CA LEU A 869 2.93 16.92 -29.55
C LEU A 869 1.74 17.81 -29.94
N ILE A 870 0.73 17.26 -30.63
CA ILE A 870 -0.45 18.04 -31.02
C ILE A 870 -1.24 18.48 -29.79
N TYR A 871 -1.36 17.62 -28.78
CA TYR A 871 -2.06 17.96 -27.55
C TYR A 871 -1.35 19.12 -26.82
N GLU A 872 -0.01 19.12 -26.80
CA GLU A 872 0.79 20.19 -26.18
C GLU A 872 0.61 21.57 -26.84
N TYR A 873 0.43 21.65 -28.16
CA TYR A 873 0.38 22.92 -28.90
C TYR A 873 -1.01 23.37 -29.33
N ARG A 874 -2.05 22.60 -28.98
CA ARG A 874 -3.42 22.96 -29.30
C ARG A 874 -3.89 24.04 -28.31
N GLU A 875 -3.95 25.28 -28.80
CA GLU A 875 -4.57 26.39 -28.09
C GLU A 875 -6.01 26.05 -27.70
N SER A 876 -6.40 26.44 -26.48
CA SER A 876 -7.80 26.46 -26.06
C SER A 876 -8.55 27.46 -26.94
N LYS A 877 -9.74 27.05 -27.40
CA LYS A 877 -10.64 27.92 -28.17
C LYS A 877 -11.53 28.69 -27.22
#